data_AF-A0A5C2HM77-F1
#
_entry.id   AF-A0A5C2HM77-F1
#
_cell.length_a   1.000
_cell.length_b   1.000
_cell.length_c   1.000
_cell.angle_alpha   90.00
_cell.angle_beta   90.00
_cell.angle_gamma   90.00
#
_symmetry.space_group_name_H-M   'P 1'
#
loop_
_entity.id
_entity.type
_entity.pdbx_description
1 polymer ?
#
loop_
_entity_poly.entity_id
_entity_poly.type
_entity_poly.pdbx_seq_one_letter_code
_entity_poly.pdbx_strand_id
1 'polypeptide(L)'
;MITGDSMSHTLPPRTILIVDDSQLYLNVLNKILEDEYHIKLAKDGQEAISQAKSAPIPDMILLDIELPDMDGYQVLSHLQQDEQTQQIPVIFITSKSEESDEERGLRRGAVDYISKPISKTIVRARVKTHLTLLSYQQQLEERVKQRTAELEQMQNSLREAMQNLLTVEVTAGVYWIQIPEAELYILCGCPGEVVKHLKKQGFIKRVSREGVEYESGPNVILLSDLLVQNGNISNLAEFPVLQMLYRQGMILPGHPNNRGVKPLLVGSREQVEAQLSYIHCGNYGLTTLEEMMACGASREEAERYMKIKLHFAFNAIHPPDKFIDSLILEGEAREIRNGVTVERIAANEFRFQYRGKETTVNLTLPAGVVYEQPYTLGRHHVERHYLSVLHSGEGDGWDANRPSMSAILIFQGRIFLVDAGPNVMSSLTALGIDISEVEGIFHTHCHDDHFAGLPALIRTDRKLTYFASPLVRASVAKKFAALVSLTEREFERFFEVRDLNFNQWNDCDGLEVMPLYSPHPVENNLFLFKAIDSDGQEKSYAHWADLSAFSVLDAMLQNYPELGRDYIEQIKQHYLTAADIKKIDIGGGLIHGMAQDFKGDNSNRLLLAHIDRELTLNELEIGSASYFGVLDTLIAGEQDYLRVRAAYYVGTLFSKVSKNQLRILLDCPIVELNAGTLIVRLDRVCDHIYIVLSGTVAYIDAANRVHNTLAYGSFIGIQTLLNDSCLDRGTYIAVSHCRLLSISSRLFNYFLEKNQLLDSMQQIITKVSFLRRTWLFGEEITFLTLESMLEYIQYHQCDRGEIIHANPTDRLYLIETGSVEWLNSFGEVEFTLQAGEFFGEAHYVDIVHYRMAEGVKLVSLPLEKMQQIPIVYWKMLETMSKRNKALFS
;
A
#
# COMPACT_ATOMS: atom_id res chain seq x y z
N MET A 1 33.82 -32.63 12.91
CA MET A 1 34.17 -34.07 12.96
C MET A 1 33.43 -34.67 14.14
N ILE A 2 32.33 -35.37 13.89
CA ILE A 2 31.61 -36.15 14.90
C ILE A 2 31.81 -37.60 14.49
N THR A 3 32.56 -38.32 15.31
CA THR A 3 32.88 -39.74 15.17
C THR A 3 31.60 -40.57 15.32
N GLY A 4 31.31 -41.39 14.32
CA GLY A 4 30.24 -42.37 14.39
C GLY A 4 30.61 -43.49 15.36
N ASP A 5 29.75 -43.70 16.35
CA ASP A 5 29.76 -44.89 17.19
C ASP A 5 28.44 -45.64 16.91
N SER A 6 28.51 -46.61 16.01
CA SER A 6 27.37 -47.48 15.68
C SER A 6 27.25 -48.57 16.75
N MET A 7 26.57 -48.26 17.86
CA MET A 7 26.12 -49.30 18.78
C MET A 7 24.98 -50.09 18.12
N SER A 8 25.32 -51.28 17.61
CA SER A 8 24.32 -52.27 17.21
C SER A 8 23.65 -52.83 18.47
N HIS A 9 22.62 -52.15 18.97
CA HIS A 9 21.69 -52.74 19.93
C HIS A 9 20.84 -53.78 19.18
N THR A 10 21.25 -55.04 19.24
CA THR A 10 20.35 -56.16 18.95
C THR A 10 19.27 -56.16 20.04
N LEU A 11 18.09 -55.64 19.71
CA LEU A 11 16.91 -55.76 20.55
C LEU A 11 16.70 -57.24 20.92
N PRO A 12 16.33 -57.57 22.17
CA PRO A 12 16.03 -58.94 22.55
C PRO A 12 14.94 -59.51 21.62
N PRO A 13 15.02 -60.80 21.24
CA PRO A 13 14.02 -61.42 20.37
C PRO A 13 12.64 -61.32 21.02
N ARG A 14 11.64 -60.88 20.26
CA ARG A 14 10.26 -60.74 20.74
C ARG A 14 9.72 -62.07 21.21
N THR A 15 8.88 -62.04 22.25
CA THR A 15 8.32 -63.22 22.88
C THR A 15 6.92 -63.53 22.33
N ILE A 16 6.67 -64.77 21.90
CA ILE A 16 5.37 -65.24 21.46
C ILE A 16 4.92 -66.38 22.38
N LEU A 17 3.72 -66.27 22.93
CA LEU A 17 3.08 -67.36 23.68
C LEU A 17 2.20 -68.17 22.73
N ILE A 18 2.41 -69.48 22.70
CA ILE A 18 1.64 -70.42 21.89
C ILE A 18 0.82 -71.28 22.85
N VAL A 19 -0.49 -71.35 22.62
CA VAL A 19 -1.45 -72.03 23.48
C VAL A 19 -2.25 -73.03 22.65
N ASP A 20 -2.10 -74.31 22.94
CA ASP A 20 -2.78 -75.41 22.23
C ASP A 20 -2.73 -76.67 23.11
N ASP A 21 -3.80 -77.46 23.15
CA ASP A 21 -3.88 -78.68 23.96
C ASP A 21 -3.14 -79.88 23.32
N SER A 22 -2.87 -79.78 22.02
CA SER A 22 -2.16 -80.79 21.24
C SER A 22 -0.66 -80.55 21.26
N GLN A 23 0.08 -81.49 21.86
CA GLN A 23 1.54 -81.49 21.84
C GLN A 23 2.12 -81.45 20.41
N LEU A 24 1.39 -81.99 19.43
CA LEU A 24 1.79 -81.92 18.03
C LEU A 24 1.79 -80.47 17.51
N TYR A 25 0.73 -79.71 17.74
CA TYR A 25 0.62 -78.33 17.25
C TYR A 25 1.54 -77.36 18.00
N LEU A 26 1.70 -77.53 19.32
CA LEU A 26 2.71 -76.79 20.09
C LEU A 26 4.12 -76.98 19.51
N ASN A 27 4.51 -78.24 19.22
CA ASN A 27 5.82 -78.54 18.63
C ASN A 27 5.97 -77.99 17.21
N VAL A 28 4.93 -78.08 16.38
CA VAL A 28 4.94 -77.56 15.00
C VAL A 28 5.08 -76.05 14.97
N LEU A 29 4.26 -75.32 15.74
CA LEU A 29 4.30 -73.86 15.79
C LEU A 29 5.60 -73.36 16.43
N ASN A 30 6.08 -74.02 17.48
CA ASN A 30 7.41 -73.74 18.03
C ASN A 30 8.48 -73.88 16.96
N LYS A 31 8.52 -75.00 16.21
CA LYS A 31 9.50 -75.22 15.13
C LYS A 31 9.40 -74.20 13.99
N ILE A 32 8.22 -73.62 13.76
CA ILE A 32 8.00 -72.62 12.70
C ILE A 32 8.59 -71.25 13.09
N LEU A 33 8.54 -70.91 14.38
CA LEU A 33 8.78 -69.56 14.91
C LEU A 33 10.03 -69.41 15.77
N GLU A 34 10.59 -70.49 16.32
CA GLU A 34 11.76 -70.48 17.23
C GLU A 34 13.03 -69.87 16.61
N ASP A 35 13.15 -69.86 15.28
CA ASP A 35 14.28 -69.26 14.56
C ASP A 35 14.31 -67.71 14.67
N GLU A 36 13.17 -67.06 14.90
CA GLU A 36 13.01 -65.59 14.88
C GLU A 36 12.52 -65.01 16.22
N TYR A 37 11.89 -65.81 17.07
CA TYR A 37 11.19 -65.34 18.27
C TYR A 37 11.49 -66.21 19.49
N HIS A 38 11.40 -65.63 20.69
CA HIS A 38 11.40 -66.37 21.93
C HIS A 38 10.02 -66.99 22.16
N ILE A 39 9.92 -68.31 22.31
CA ILE A 39 8.64 -69.01 22.38
C ILE A 39 8.33 -69.43 23.82
N LYS A 40 7.13 -69.10 24.29
CA LYS A 40 6.50 -69.68 25.47
C LYS A 40 5.40 -70.63 25.03
N LEU A 41 5.21 -71.72 25.76
CA LEU A 41 4.17 -72.72 25.48
C LEU A 41 3.23 -72.83 26.68
N ALA A 42 1.94 -73.01 26.41
CA ALA A 42 0.93 -73.37 27.39
C ALA A 42 0.01 -74.44 26.81
N LYS A 43 -0.38 -75.42 27.61
CA LYS A 43 -1.21 -76.56 27.16
C LYS A 43 -2.70 -76.42 27.50
N ASP A 44 -3.03 -75.43 28.32
CA ASP A 44 -4.39 -75.17 28.80
C ASP A 44 -4.59 -73.66 29.06
N GLY A 45 -5.83 -73.23 29.23
CA GLY A 45 -6.19 -71.82 29.38
C GLY A 45 -5.69 -71.21 30.69
N GLN A 46 -5.66 -71.96 31.78
CA GLN A 46 -5.07 -71.51 33.05
C GLN A 46 -3.57 -71.24 32.92
N GLU A 47 -2.83 -72.17 32.30
CA GLU A 47 -1.41 -71.99 32.02
C GLU A 47 -1.18 -70.81 31.07
N ALA A 48 -2.04 -70.61 30.06
CA ALA A 48 -1.95 -69.48 29.16
C ALA A 48 -2.06 -68.12 29.88
N ILE A 49 -3.05 -67.96 30.75
CA ILE A 49 -3.24 -66.72 31.53
C ILE A 49 -2.07 -66.51 32.49
N SER A 50 -1.55 -67.57 33.12
CA SER A 50 -0.39 -67.49 34.00
C SER A 50 0.88 -67.09 33.24
N GLN A 51 1.14 -67.73 32.09
CA GLN A 51 2.31 -67.49 31.26
C GLN A 51 2.29 -66.10 30.63
N ALA A 52 1.12 -65.58 30.23
CA ALA A 52 0.96 -64.23 29.67
C ALA A 52 1.40 -63.12 30.63
N LYS A 53 1.34 -63.37 31.95
CA LYS A 53 1.77 -62.42 32.99
C LYS A 53 3.19 -62.66 33.49
N SER A 54 3.81 -63.77 33.10
CA SER A 54 5.17 -64.12 33.52
C SER A 54 6.21 -63.41 32.64
N ALA A 55 7.33 -62.95 33.23
CA ALA A 55 8.42 -62.37 32.45
C ALA A 55 9.18 -63.43 31.62
N PRO A 56 9.63 -63.14 30.39
CA PRO A 56 9.27 -61.97 29.58
C PRO A 56 7.79 -62.00 29.18
N ILE A 57 7.11 -60.85 29.27
CA ILE A 57 5.71 -60.71 28.85
C ILE A 57 5.64 -60.94 27.33
N PRO A 58 4.69 -61.73 26.81
CA PRO A 58 4.57 -61.96 25.38
C PRO A 58 4.21 -60.68 24.61
N ASP A 59 4.86 -60.47 23.46
CA ASP A 59 4.51 -59.45 22.47
C ASP A 59 3.34 -59.88 21.59
N MET A 60 2.98 -61.17 21.59
CA MET A 60 1.86 -61.75 20.86
C MET A 60 1.45 -63.10 21.45
N ILE A 61 0.17 -63.46 21.33
CA ILE A 61 -0.35 -64.76 21.74
C ILE A 61 -0.99 -65.47 20.53
N LEU A 62 -0.57 -66.70 20.28
CA LEU A 62 -1.21 -67.63 19.34
C LEU A 62 -2.07 -68.59 20.17
N LEU A 63 -3.39 -68.51 20.03
CA LEU A 63 -4.32 -69.13 20.96
C LEU A 63 -5.28 -70.09 20.26
N ASP A 64 -5.34 -71.35 20.68
CA ASP A 64 -6.43 -72.24 20.28
C ASP A 64 -7.73 -71.89 21.02
N ILE A 65 -8.84 -72.11 20.32
CA ILE A 65 -10.20 -71.94 20.82
C ILE A 65 -10.62 -73.18 21.61
N GLU A 66 -10.21 -74.37 21.17
CA GLU A 66 -10.57 -75.64 21.80
C GLU A 66 -9.50 -76.03 22.84
N LEU A 67 -9.67 -75.60 24.08
CA LEU A 67 -8.81 -75.98 25.19
C LEU A 67 -9.60 -76.83 26.23
N PRO A 68 -8.92 -77.71 26.99
CA PRO A 68 -9.60 -78.69 27.85
C PRO A 68 -10.28 -78.12 29.10
N ASP A 69 -9.83 -76.96 29.58
CA ASP A 69 -10.26 -76.36 30.84
C ASP A 69 -11.20 -75.15 30.66
N MET A 70 -10.97 -74.33 29.63
CA MET A 70 -11.84 -73.20 29.24
C MET A 70 -11.72 -72.89 27.76
N ASP A 71 -12.75 -72.31 27.14
CA ASP A 71 -12.70 -71.92 25.73
C ASP A 71 -11.67 -70.78 25.50
N GLY A 72 -10.92 -70.79 24.40
CA GLY A 72 -9.98 -69.73 24.04
C GLY A 72 -10.63 -68.34 23.92
N TYR A 73 -11.93 -68.25 23.62
CA TYR A 73 -12.65 -66.98 23.73
C TYR A 73 -12.73 -66.47 25.18
N GLN A 74 -12.79 -67.36 26.17
CA GLN A 74 -12.75 -66.99 27.59
C GLN A 74 -11.34 -66.55 27.98
N VAL A 75 -10.29 -67.21 27.49
CA VAL A 75 -8.90 -66.80 27.70
C VAL A 75 -8.66 -65.38 27.18
N LEU A 76 -9.08 -65.07 25.94
CA LEU A 76 -8.99 -63.73 25.37
C LEU A 76 -9.68 -62.68 26.25
N SER A 77 -10.89 -62.99 26.74
CA SER A 77 -11.63 -62.09 27.62
C SER A 77 -10.90 -61.82 28.95
N HIS A 78 -10.20 -62.81 29.51
CA HIS A 78 -9.41 -62.61 30.73
C HIS A 78 -8.16 -61.75 30.46
N LEU A 79 -7.52 -61.94 29.30
CA LEU A 79 -6.36 -61.16 28.90
C LEU A 79 -6.71 -59.68 28.68
N GLN A 80 -7.86 -59.41 28.06
CA GLN A 80 -8.37 -58.06 27.81
C GLN A 80 -8.81 -57.31 29.07
N GLN A 81 -9.14 -58.02 30.16
CA GLN A 81 -9.57 -57.42 31.43
C GLN A 81 -8.40 -57.04 32.35
N ASP A 82 -7.17 -57.43 32.01
CA ASP A 82 -5.99 -57.18 32.83
C ASP A 82 -5.09 -56.13 32.18
N GLU A 83 -4.73 -55.09 32.94
CA GLU A 83 -3.93 -53.96 32.45
C GLU A 83 -2.58 -54.37 31.84
N GLN A 84 -1.97 -55.46 32.31
CA GLN A 84 -0.66 -55.94 31.82
C GLN A 84 -0.78 -56.71 30.49
N THR A 85 -1.92 -57.31 30.21
CA THR A 85 -2.09 -58.20 29.04
C THR A 85 -3.08 -57.68 28.00
N GLN A 86 -3.87 -56.64 28.32
CA GLN A 86 -4.94 -56.13 27.45
C GLN A 86 -4.45 -55.59 26.09
N GLN A 87 -3.20 -55.14 26.02
CA GLN A 87 -2.58 -54.61 24.79
C GLN A 87 -1.89 -55.70 23.95
N ILE A 88 -1.83 -56.95 24.42
CA ILE A 88 -1.12 -58.02 23.71
C ILE A 88 -2.01 -58.52 22.55
N PRO A 89 -1.56 -58.44 21.29
CA PRO A 89 -2.32 -58.94 20.16
C PRO A 89 -2.48 -60.46 20.23
N VAL A 90 -3.71 -60.94 20.05
CA VAL A 90 -4.04 -62.36 20.04
C VAL A 90 -4.49 -62.80 18.65
N ILE A 91 -3.85 -63.85 18.12
CA ILE A 91 -4.24 -64.53 16.89
C ILE A 91 -4.83 -65.89 17.26
N PHE A 92 -6.05 -66.17 16.83
CA PHE A 92 -6.63 -67.50 17.06
C PHE A 92 -6.04 -68.53 16.08
N ILE A 93 -5.79 -69.75 16.56
CA ILE A 93 -5.35 -70.89 15.73
C ILE A 93 -6.24 -72.10 16.02
N THR A 94 -7.14 -72.49 15.11
CA THR A 94 -8.13 -73.52 15.44
C THR A 94 -8.57 -74.38 14.24
N SER A 95 -9.19 -75.53 14.54
CA SER A 95 -9.79 -76.46 13.57
C SER A 95 -11.18 -76.04 13.11
N LYS A 96 -11.80 -75.08 13.79
CA LYS A 96 -13.06 -74.48 13.36
C LYS A 96 -12.80 -73.63 12.12
N SER A 97 -13.49 -73.93 11.03
CA SER A 97 -13.30 -73.25 9.74
C SER A 97 -14.61 -72.70 9.17
N GLU A 98 -15.66 -72.60 9.99
CA GLU A 98 -16.89 -71.92 9.61
C GLU A 98 -16.69 -70.40 9.70
N GLU A 99 -17.20 -69.65 8.73
CA GLU A 99 -17.08 -68.18 8.67
C GLU A 99 -17.62 -67.51 9.96
N SER A 100 -18.63 -68.11 10.60
CA SER A 100 -19.22 -67.62 11.85
C SER A 100 -18.26 -67.65 13.04
N ASP A 101 -17.31 -68.59 13.09
CA ASP A 101 -16.36 -68.72 14.20
C ASP A 101 -15.19 -67.72 14.07
N GLU A 102 -14.75 -67.46 12.83
CA GLU A 102 -13.77 -66.42 12.50
C GLU A 102 -14.33 -65.02 12.78
N GLU A 103 -15.56 -64.74 12.33
CA GLU A 103 -16.26 -63.49 12.61
C GLU A 103 -16.40 -63.26 14.13
N ARG A 104 -16.76 -64.30 14.88
CA ARG A 104 -16.88 -64.24 16.34
C ARG A 104 -15.56 -63.91 17.02
N GLY A 105 -14.44 -64.45 16.55
CA GLY A 105 -13.11 -64.17 17.09
C GLY A 105 -12.67 -62.73 16.86
N LEU A 106 -12.82 -62.23 15.64
CA LEU A 106 -12.46 -60.86 15.29
C LEU A 106 -13.35 -59.83 16.02
N ARG A 107 -14.67 -60.07 16.11
CA ARG A 107 -15.60 -59.20 16.87
C ARG A 107 -15.29 -59.13 18.36
N ARG A 108 -14.61 -60.14 18.92
CA ARG A 108 -14.17 -60.16 20.33
C ARG A 108 -12.79 -59.55 20.55
N GLY A 109 -12.16 -59.01 19.52
CA GLY A 109 -10.90 -58.28 19.63
C GLY A 109 -9.64 -59.11 19.44
N ALA A 110 -9.74 -60.29 18.81
CA ALA A 110 -8.56 -60.92 18.21
C ALA A 110 -8.11 -60.13 16.98
N VAL A 111 -6.81 -60.03 16.76
CA VAL A 111 -6.24 -59.26 15.64
C VAL A 111 -6.20 -60.06 14.34
N ASP A 112 -6.28 -61.40 14.43
CA ASP A 112 -6.24 -62.30 13.27
C ASP A 112 -6.71 -63.72 13.61
N TYR A 113 -6.85 -64.58 12.59
CA TYR A 113 -7.37 -65.95 12.71
C TYR A 113 -6.74 -66.93 11.71
N ILE A 114 -6.12 -68.02 12.17
CA ILE A 114 -5.44 -69.03 11.34
C ILE A 114 -6.13 -70.39 11.47
N SER A 115 -6.63 -70.94 10.36
CA SER A 115 -7.25 -72.27 10.35
C SER A 115 -6.22 -73.41 10.29
N LYS A 116 -6.50 -74.53 10.96
CA LYS A 116 -5.77 -75.80 10.86
C LYS A 116 -6.27 -76.56 9.60
N PRO A 117 -5.41 -77.21 8.79
CA PRO A 117 -3.98 -77.47 9.02
C PRO A 117 -3.08 -76.24 8.77
N ILE A 118 -2.09 -76.09 9.65
CA ILE A 118 -1.24 -74.90 9.73
C ILE A 118 -0.24 -74.83 8.56
N SER A 119 -0.21 -73.71 7.86
CA SER A 119 0.79 -73.41 6.82
C SER A 119 1.94 -72.57 7.38
N LYS A 120 3.18 -73.08 7.31
CA LYS A 120 4.40 -72.40 7.78
C LYS A 120 4.55 -70.98 7.23
N THR A 121 4.27 -70.77 5.95
CA THR A 121 4.41 -69.47 5.29
C THR A 121 3.36 -68.47 5.76
N ILE A 122 2.12 -68.92 5.99
CA ILE A 122 1.01 -68.08 6.45
C ILE A 122 1.24 -67.62 7.88
N VAL A 123 1.62 -68.52 8.79
CA VAL A 123 1.88 -68.16 10.20
C VAL A 123 3.00 -67.12 10.29
N ARG A 124 4.14 -67.34 9.63
CA ARG A 124 5.26 -66.38 9.65
C ARG A 124 4.86 -65.02 9.10
N ALA A 125 4.11 -64.98 8.00
CA ALA A 125 3.65 -63.72 7.41
C ALA A 125 2.71 -62.95 8.36
N ARG A 126 1.71 -63.61 8.95
CA ARG A 126 0.73 -62.96 9.84
C ARG A 126 1.36 -62.48 11.15
N VAL A 127 2.16 -63.34 11.79
CA VAL A 127 2.93 -62.98 13.01
C VAL A 127 3.82 -61.76 12.75
N LYS A 128 4.59 -61.78 11.66
CA LYS A 128 5.48 -60.68 11.30
C LYS A 128 4.72 -59.37 11.03
N THR A 129 3.59 -59.43 10.31
CA THR A 129 2.77 -58.25 10.01
C THR A 129 2.27 -57.57 11.29
N HIS A 130 1.64 -58.33 12.20
CA HIS A 130 1.07 -57.76 13.41
C HIS A 130 2.13 -57.27 14.39
N LEU A 131 3.26 -57.96 14.51
CA LEU A 131 4.40 -57.46 15.28
C LEU A 131 4.98 -56.16 14.67
N THR A 132 5.06 -56.06 13.34
CA THR A 132 5.53 -54.83 12.68
C THR A 132 4.59 -53.66 12.95
N LEU A 133 3.27 -53.89 12.89
CA LEU A 133 2.25 -52.89 13.21
C LEU A 133 2.37 -52.39 14.65
N LEU A 134 2.58 -53.28 15.62
CA LEU A 134 2.80 -52.94 17.02
C LEU A 134 3.99 -51.99 17.20
N SER A 135 5.13 -52.27 16.55
CA SER A 135 6.29 -51.36 16.60
C SER A 135 6.03 -50.00 15.97
N TYR A 136 5.25 -49.97 14.89
CA TYR A 136 4.93 -48.73 14.21
C TYR A 136 4.02 -47.84 15.07
N GLN A 137 3.03 -48.43 15.75
CA GLN A 137 2.18 -47.72 16.70
C GLN A 137 2.99 -47.08 17.84
N GLN A 138 3.89 -47.85 18.47
CA GLN A 138 4.76 -47.35 19.53
C GLN A 138 5.64 -46.18 19.07
N GLN A 139 6.25 -46.29 17.88
CA GLN A 139 7.05 -45.20 17.30
C GLN A 139 6.21 -43.95 17.01
N LEU A 140 4.97 -44.14 16.56
CA LEU A 140 4.06 -43.03 16.27
C LEU A 140 3.67 -42.28 17.54
N GLU A 141 3.35 -43.01 18.61
CA GLU A 141 3.00 -42.43 19.92
C GLU A 141 4.15 -41.63 20.52
N GLU A 142 5.38 -42.17 20.46
CA GLU A 142 6.58 -41.43 20.91
C GLU A 142 6.78 -40.14 20.10
N ARG A 143 6.59 -40.20 18.80
CA ARG A 143 6.76 -39.05 17.91
C ARG A 143 5.67 -37.99 18.12
N VAL A 144 4.43 -38.39 18.38
CA VAL A 144 3.35 -37.47 18.78
C VAL A 144 3.72 -36.79 20.08
N LYS A 145 4.14 -37.54 21.10
CA LYS A 145 4.53 -37.00 22.40
C LYS A 145 5.67 -35.99 22.30
N GLN A 146 6.70 -36.29 21.50
CA GLN A 146 7.81 -35.36 21.24
C GLN A 146 7.31 -34.07 20.57
N ARG A 147 6.50 -34.18 19.51
CA ARG A 147 5.96 -33.00 18.82
C ARG A 147 5.05 -32.15 19.70
N THR A 148 4.23 -32.76 20.55
CA THR A 148 3.39 -32.02 21.49
C THR A 148 4.23 -31.21 22.48
N ALA A 149 5.29 -31.80 23.03
CA ALA A 149 6.19 -31.09 23.95
C ALA A 149 6.95 -29.93 23.26
N GLU A 150 7.43 -30.13 22.03
CA GLU A 150 8.05 -29.05 21.22
C GLU A 150 7.08 -27.89 20.98
N LEU A 151 5.81 -28.19 20.67
CA LEU A 151 4.78 -27.17 20.45
C LEU A 151 4.47 -26.37 21.73
N GLU A 152 4.35 -27.03 22.87
CA GLU A 152 4.13 -26.34 24.16
C GLU A 152 5.30 -25.44 24.55
N GLN A 153 6.53 -25.89 24.32
CA GLN A 153 7.72 -25.11 24.61
C GLN A 153 7.81 -23.86 23.70
N MET A 154 7.53 -24.04 22.41
CA MET A 154 7.47 -22.95 21.44
C MET A 154 6.34 -21.96 21.75
N GLN A 155 5.17 -22.43 22.19
CA GLN A 155 4.06 -21.58 22.64
C GLN A 155 4.41 -20.75 23.88
N ASN A 156 5.13 -21.32 24.85
CA ASN A 156 5.54 -20.60 26.05
C ASN A 156 6.61 -19.54 25.75
N SER A 157 7.62 -19.86 24.93
CA SER A 157 8.61 -18.87 24.50
C SER A 157 7.97 -17.73 23.69
N LEU A 158 6.96 -18.03 22.85
CA LEU A 158 6.21 -17.02 22.13
C LEU A 158 5.40 -16.12 23.08
N ARG A 159 4.74 -16.69 24.11
CA ARG A 159 4.02 -15.93 25.14
C ARG A 159 4.94 -14.98 25.91
N GLU A 160 6.11 -15.45 26.33
CA GLU A 160 7.10 -14.60 27.02
C GLU A 160 7.64 -13.49 26.12
N ALA A 161 7.90 -13.78 24.84
CA ALA A 161 8.30 -12.77 23.86
C ALA A 161 7.18 -11.73 23.63
N MET A 162 5.92 -12.16 23.57
CA MET A 162 4.76 -11.30 23.38
C MET A 162 4.41 -10.43 24.59
N GLN A 163 4.83 -10.79 25.80
CA GLN A 163 4.64 -9.97 27.02
C GLN A 163 5.64 -8.82 27.14
N ASN A 164 6.66 -8.78 26.28
CA ASN A 164 7.72 -7.78 26.32
C ASN A 164 7.50 -6.64 25.33
N LEU A 165 8.26 -5.55 25.51
CA LEU A 165 8.43 -4.50 24.52
C LEU A 165 8.97 -5.11 23.22
N LEU A 166 8.12 -5.16 22.20
CA LEU A 166 8.43 -5.68 20.86
C LEU A 166 8.37 -4.54 19.86
N THR A 167 9.39 -4.43 19.03
CA THR A 167 9.46 -3.49 17.92
C THR A 167 9.58 -4.26 16.61
N VAL A 168 8.73 -3.93 15.64
CA VAL A 168 8.73 -4.53 14.30
C VAL A 168 8.74 -3.40 13.28
N GLU A 169 9.67 -3.44 12.33
CA GLU A 169 9.60 -2.57 11.15
C GLU A 169 8.51 -3.10 10.22
N VAL A 170 7.48 -2.28 9.96
CA VAL A 170 6.34 -2.63 9.11
C VAL A 170 6.70 -2.44 7.64
N THR A 171 7.32 -1.29 7.34
CA THR A 171 7.90 -0.88 6.06
C THR A 171 8.98 0.18 6.37
N ALA A 172 9.82 0.54 5.40
CA ALA A 172 10.84 1.58 5.58
C ALA A 172 10.26 2.85 6.23
N GLY A 173 10.84 3.28 7.35
CA GLY A 173 10.42 4.46 8.10
C GLY A 173 9.14 4.29 8.93
N VAL A 174 8.55 3.09 9.00
CA VAL A 174 7.34 2.80 9.77
C VAL A 174 7.57 1.60 10.69
N TYR A 175 7.30 1.79 11.98
CA TYR A 175 7.49 0.77 13.01
C TYR A 175 6.21 0.54 13.81
N TRP A 176 6.05 -0.68 14.26
CA TRP A 176 5.04 -1.11 15.22
C TRP A 176 5.73 -1.43 16.53
N ILE A 177 5.35 -0.73 17.61
CA ILE A 177 5.78 -1.06 18.97
C ILE A 177 4.58 -1.57 19.74
N GLN A 178 4.69 -2.75 20.32
CA GLN A 178 3.66 -3.28 21.22
C GLN A 178 4.22 -3.57 22.60
N ILE A 179 3.45 -3.15 23.61
CA ILE A 179 3.71 -3.39 25.02
C ILE A 179 2.38 -3.84 25.64
N PRO A 180 1.98 -5.12 25.46
CA PRO A 180 0.65 -5.58 25.87
C PRO A 180 0.39 -5.44 27.37
N GLU A 181 1.41 -5.58 28.23
CA GLU A 181 1.30 -5.36 29.68
C GLU A 181 0.90 -3.93 30.04
N ALA A 182 1.26 -2.95 29.21
CA ALA A 182 0.90 -1.55 29.38
C ALA A 182 -0.36 -1.17 28.58
N GLU A 183 -1.01 -2.13 27.90
CA GLU A 183 -2.09 -1.92 26.93
C GLU A 183 -1.72 -0.89 25.85
N LEU A 184 -0.44 -0.84 25.43
CA LEU A 184 0.06 0.14 24.45
C LEU A 184 0.45 -0.51 23.13
N TYR A 185 -0.08 0.05 22.05
CA TYR A 185 0.14 -0.38 20.67
C TYR A 185 0.40 0.87 19.83
N ILE A 186 1.67 1.11 19.50
CA ILE A 186 2.15 2.38 18.97
C ILE A 186 2.50 2.19 17.51
N LEU A 187 1.84 2.97 16.65
CA LEU A 187 2.24 3.16 15.27
C LEU A 187 3.27 4.29 15.20
N CYS A 188 4.51 3.99 14.81
CA CYS A 188 5.57 4.97 14.64
C CYS A 188 5.80 5.24 13.15
N GLY A 189 5.60 6.48 12.71
CA GLY A 189 5.52 6.83 11.29
C GLY A 189 4.12 6.56 10.74
N CYS A 190 3.55 7.52 10.02
CA CYS A 190 2.15 7.48 9.60
C CYS A 190 1.97 7.92 8.14
N PRO A 191 2.67 7.31 7.16
CA PRO A 191 2.46 7.63 5.75
C PRO A 191 1.07 7.14 5.29
N GLY A 192 0.70 7.53 4.07
CA GLY A 192 -0.54 7.06 3.43
C GLY A 192 -0.60 5.54 3.38
N GLU A 193 -1.82 4.98 3.46
CA GLU A 193 -2.11 3.54 3.39
C GLU A 193 -1.53 2.68 4.53
N VAL A 194 -1.00 3.27 5.60
CA VAL A 194 -0.39 2.51 6.71
C VAL A 194 -1.35 1.51 7.38
N VAL A 195 -2.65 1.83 7.44
CA VAL A 195 -3.69 0.90 7.92
C VAL A 195 -3.71 -0.40 7.11
N LYS A 196 -3.53 -0.31 5.78
CA LYS A 196 -3.52 -1.46 4.88
C LYS A 196 -2.29 -2.34 5.13
N HIS A 197 -1.12 -1.74 5.35
CA HIS A 197 0.08 -2.45 5.77
C HIS A 197 -0.10 -3.18 7.09
N LEU A 198 -0.67 -2.52 8.10
CA LEU A 198 -0.95 -3.12 9.40
C LEU A 198 -1.95 -4.28 9.31
N LYS A 199 -2.96 -4.20 8.43
CA LYS A 199 -3.88 -5.32 8.14
C LYS A 199 -3.14 -6.50 7.52
N LYS A 200 -2.28 -6.28 6.51
CA LYS A 200 -1.52 -7.35 5.86
C LYS A 200 -0.54 -8.05 6.79
N GLN A 201 0.08 -7.31 7.70
CA GLN A 201 0.99 -7.85 8.71
C GLN A 201 0.24 -8.45 9.93
N GLY A 202 -1.09 -8.37 9.97
CA GLY A 202 -1.91 -8.98 11.04
C GLY A 202 -1.97 -8.20 12.35
N PHE A 203 -1.49 -6.95 12.38
CA PHE A 203 -1.59 -6.05 13.55
C PHE A 203 -3.02 -5.48 13.71
N ILE A 204 -3.71 -5.26 12.60
CA ILE A 204 -5.15 -4.96 12.56
C ILE A 204 -5.88 -6.22 12.13
N LYS A 205 -6.71 -6.78 13.02
CA LYS A 205 -7.52 -7.98 12.77
C LYS A 205 -8.89 -7.83 13.40
N ARG A 206 -9.87 -8.57 12.88
CA ARG A 206 -11.18 -8.68 13.52
C ARG A 206 -11.06 -9.43 14.83
N VAL A 207 -11.67 -8.88 15.87
CA VAL A 207 -11.78 -9.45 17.21
C VAL A 207 -13.25 -9.41 17.64
N SER A 208 -13.66 -10.40 18.44
CA SER A 208 -15.02 -10.46 19.00
C SER A 208 -14.94 -10.43 20.51
N ARG A 209 -15.69 -9.52 21.13
CA ARG A 209 -15.81 -9.41 22.59
C ARG A 209 -17.25 -9.07 22.95
N GLU A 210 -17.80 -9.79 23.92
CA GLU A 210 -19.17 -9.54 24.40
C GLU A 210 -20.22 -9.55 23.27
N GLY A 211 -19.99 -10.34 22.23
CA GLY A 211 -20.89 -10.48 21.08
C GLY A 211 -20.79 -9.35 20.03
N VAL A 212 -19.89 -8.38 20.22
CA VAL A 212 -19.60 -7.32 19.25
C VAL A 212 -18.30 -7.62 18.51
N GLU A 213 -18.34 -7.62 17.19
CA GLU A 213 -17.15 -7.69 16.33
C GLU A 213 -16.60 -6.30 16.03
N TYR A 214 -15.30 -6.11 16.22
CA TYR A 214 -14.59 -4.86 15.92
C TYR A 214 -13.13 -5.17 15.55
N GLU A 215 -12.34 -4.16 15.19
CA GLU A 215 -10.93 -4.33 14.83
C GLU A 215 -9.97 -4.12 16.02
N SER A 216 -8.85 -4.83 16.06
CA SER A 216 -7.68 -4.43 16.84
C SER A 216 -6.88 -3.35 16.10
N GLY A 217 -5.87 -2.77 16.72
CA GLY A 217 -4.96 -1.86 16.05
C GLY A 217 -4.14 -1.00 17.01
N PRO A 218 -3.49 0.05 16.49
CA PRO A 218 -2.77 1.00 17.32
C PRO A 218 -3.74 1.78 18.21
N ASN A 219 -3.24 2.33 19.30
CA ASN A 219 -3.93 3.33 20.13
C ASN A 219 -3.09 4.59 20.38
N VAL A 220 -1.85 4.61 19.87
CA VAL A 220 -0.94 5.75 19.86
C VAL A 220 -0.32 5.87 18.47
N ILE A 221 -0.14 7.10 17.98
CA ILE A 221 0.61 7.41 16.76
C ILE A 221 1.78 8.32 17.12
N LEU A 222 3.00 7.89 16.81
CA LEU A 222 4.19 8.72 16.83
C LEU A 222 4.40 9.30 15.42
N LEU A 223 4.32 10.62 15.29
CA LEU A 223 4.46 11.36 14.04
C LEU A 223 5.94 11.55 13.68
N SER A 224 6.24 11.54 12.38
CA SER A 224 7.52 11.98 11.85
C SER A 224 7.72 13.47 12.15
N ASP A 225 8.93 13.86 12.58
CA ASP A 225 9.35 15.25 12.65
C ASP A 225 9.36 15.90 11.25
N LEU A 226 9.71 15.14 10.21
CA LEU A 226 9.75 15.65 8.84
C LEU A 226 8.36 15.57 8.18
N LEU A 227 7.91 16.69 7.60
CA LEU A 227 6.66 16.74 6.84
C LEU A 227 6.77 15.93 5.54
N VAL A 228 7.84 16.17 4.79
CA VAL A 228 8.10 15.56 3.47
C VAL A 228 9.40 14.75 3.54
N GLN A 229 9.36 13.54 2.99
CA GLN A 229 10.53 12.69 2.82
C GLN A 229 10.55 12.11 1.42
N ASN A 230 11.61 12.42 0.66
CA ASN A 230 11.81 11.98 -0.72
C ASN A 230 10.57 12.29 -1.61
N GLY A 231 10.02 13.50 -1.44
CA GLY A 231 8.85 13.96 -2.18
C GLY A 231 7.49 13.44 -1.72
N ASN A 232 7.43 12.62 -0.65
CA ASN A 232 6.17 12.08 -0.10
C ASN A 232 5.84 12.68 1.27
N ILE A 233 4.55 12.86 1.54
CA ILE A 233 4.07 13.27 2.87
C ILE A 233 4.29 12.14 3.87
N SER A 234 4.82 12.46 5.05
CA SER A 234 5.17 11.46 6.08
C SER A 234 4.09 11.23 7.13
N ASN A 235 3.15 12.17 7.30
CA ASN A 235 2.11 12.13 8.30
C ASN A 235 0.73 12.35 7.66
N LEU A 236 -0.08 11.30 7.62
CA LEU A 236 -1.47 11.24 7.16
C LEU A 236 -2.28 10.44 8.20
N ALA A 237 -2.61 11.08 9.33
CA ALA A 237 -3.12 10.41 10.53
C ALA A 237 -4.65 10.20 10.54
N GLU A 238 -5.40 10.71 9.57
CA GLU A 238 -6.86 10.61 9.53
C GLU A 238 -7.34 9.16 9.54
N PHE A 239 -6.95 8.33 8.57
CA PHE A 239 -7.41 6.94 8.52
C PHE A 239 -7.03 6.10 9.73
N PRO A 240 -5.77 6.13 10.23
CA PRO A 240 -5.43 5.46 11.48
C PRO A 240 -6.29 5.91 12.67
N VAL A 241 -6.59 7.21 12.78
CA VAL A 241 -7.46 7.73 13.85
C VAL A 241 -8.92 7.32 13.64
N LEU A 242 -9.47 7.40 12.43
CA LEU A 242 -10.81 6.92 12.12
C LEU A 242 -10.95 5.42 12.39
N GLN A 243 -9.91 4.64 12.12
CA GLN A 243 -9.84 3.22 12.46
C GLN A 243 -9.96 3.03 13.98
N MET A 244 -9.20 3.78 14.79
CA MET A 244 -9.32 3.74 16.26
C MET A 244 -10.71 4.15 16.77
N LEU A 245 -11.24 5.26 16.27
CA LEU A 245 -12.52 5.81 16.73
C LEU A 245 -13.68 4.88 16.38
N TYR A 246 -13.81 4.49 15.11
CA TYR A 246 -15.00 3.82 14.59
C TYR A 246 -14.82 2.31 14.39
N ARG A 247 -13.70 1.84 13.82
CA ARG A 247 -13.50 0.41 13.54
C ARG A 247 -13.09 -0.37 14.79
N GLN A 248 -12.31 0.22 15.70
CA GLN A 248 -12.06 -0.35 17.02
C GLN A 248 -13.16 0.02 18.02
N GLY A 249 -13.99 1.03 17.73
CA GLY A 249 -15.10 1.48 18.55
C GLY A 249 -14.68 2.16 19.86
N MET A 250 -13.57 2.92 19.85
CA MET A 250 -13.08 3.64 21.05
C MET A 250 -13.98 4.82 21.45
N ILE A 251 -14.77 5.36 20.52
CA ILE A 251 -15.69 6.48 20.78
C ILE A 251 -17.17 6.07 20.82
N LEU A 252 -17.51 4.90 20.29
CA LEU A 252 -18.89 4.46 20.12
C LEU A 252 -19.55 4.22 21.50
N PRO A 253 -20.66 4.90 21.84
CA PRO A 253 -21.32 4.74 23.12
C PRO A 253 -21.78 3.28 23.35
N GLY A 254 -21.48 2.72 24.52
CA GLY A 254 -21.85 1.34 24.88
C GLY A 254 -21.04 0.24 24.19
N HIS A 255 -20.04 0.58 23.36
CA HIS A 255 -19.17 -0.39 22.72
C HIS A 255 -18.16 -1.00 23.72
N PRO A 256 -17.87 -2.32 23.69
CA PRO A 256 -17.01 -2.99 24.69
C PRO A 256 -15.54 -2.52 24.69
N ASN A 257 -15.12 -1.83 23.63
CA ASN A 257 -13.80 -1.21 23.53
C ASN A 257 -13.77 0.29 23.89
N ASN A 258 -14.94 0.91 24.11
CA ASN A 258 -15.01 2.27 24.60
C ASN A 258 -14.77 2.27 26.12
N ARG A 259 -13.49 2.35 26.51
CA ARG A 259 -13.04 2.39 27.91
C ARG A 259 -12.81 3.82 28.43
N GLY A 260 -13.22 4.84 27.67
CA GLY A 260 -12.91 6.24 27.97
C GLY A 260 -11.46 6.65 27.68
N VAL A 261 -10.65 5.75 27.10
CA VAL A 261 -9.28 6.03 26.65
C VAL A 261 -9.33 6.54 25.22
N LYS A 262 -8.72 7.70 24.96
CA LYS A 262 -8.65 8.29 23.62
C LYS A 262 -7.40 7.82 22.86
N PRO A 263 -7.46 7.79 21.52
CA PRO A 263 -6.27 7.84 20.67
C PRO A 263 -5.29 8.93 21.13
N LEU A 264 -3.99 8.68 21.02
CA LEU A 264 -2.95 9.63 21.40
C LEU A 264 -2.04 9.93 20.21
N LEU A 265 -1.90 11.21 19.86
CA LEU A 265 -0.88 11.67 18.91
C LEU A 265 0.35 12.15 19.68
N VAL A 266 1.52 11.69 19.24
CA VAL A 266 2.81 12.00 19.85
C VAL A 266 3.73 12.59 18.77
N GLY A 267 4.39 13.70 19.03
CA GLY A 267 5.32 14.31 18.07
C GLY A 267 5.72 15.73 18.45
N SER A 268 6.38 16.45 17.53
CA SER A 268 6.63 17.88 17.72
C SER A 268 5.33 18.68 17.69
N ARG A 269 5.32 19.85 18.34
CA ARG A 269 4.15 20.74 18.40
C ARG A 269 3.57 21.03 17.02
N GLU A 270 4.43 21.43 16.09
CA GLU A 270 4.06 21.72 14.71
C GLU A 270 3.32 20.55 14.05
N GLN A 271 3.86 19.33 14.15
CA GLN A 271 3.28 18.16 13.50
C GLN A 271 1.97 17.71 14.17
N VAL A 272 1.89 17.79 15.50
CA VAL A 272 0.67 17.45 16.23
C VAL A 272 -0.46 18.43 15.90
N GLU A 273 -0.20 19.74 15.92
CA GLU A 273 -1.20 20.77 15.61
C GLU A 273 -1.68 20.68 14.15
N ALA A 274 -0.76 20.43 13.22
CA ALA A 274 -1.08 20.21 11.80
C ALA A 274 -1.99 18.98 11.62
N GLN A 275 -1.66 17.84 12.23
CA GLN A 275 -2.45 16.62 12.10
C GLN A 275 -3.81 16.70 12.82
N LEU A 276 -3.91 17.36 13.97
CA LEU A 276 -5.21 17.61 14.61
C LEU A 276 -6.12 18.45 13.71
N SER A 277 -5.57 19.49 13.09
CA SER A 277 -6.31 20.34 12.14
C SER A 277 -6.70 19.56 10.88
N TYR A 278 -5.79 18.74 10.36
CA TYR A 278 -6.00 17.85 9.22
C TYR A 278 -7.16 16.89 9.45
N ILE A 279 -7.15 16.16 10.57
CA ILE A 279 -8.20 15.21 10.96
C ILE A 279 -9.54 15.92 11.18
N HIS A 280 -9.53 17.12 11.78
CA HIS A 280 -10.75 17.89 11.97
C HIS A 280 -11.36 18.33 10.63
N CYS A 281 -10.54 18.74 9.66
CA CYS A 281 -11.00 19.03 8.30
C CYS A 281 -11.49 17.78 7.58
N GLY A 282 -10.86 16.62 7.77
CA GLY A 282 -11.33 15.35 7.23
C GLY A 282 -12.70 14.92 7.77
N ASN A 283 -12.96 15.16 9.05
CA ASN A 283 -14.25 14.84 9.67
C ASN A 283 -15.37 15.83 9.30
N TYR A 284 -15.01 17.11 9.13
CA TYR A 284 -16.00 18.19 9.13
C TYR A 284 -15.76 19.30 8.11
N GLY A 285 -14.84 19.22 7.16
CA GLY A 285 -14.68 20.20 6.07
C GLY A 285 -14.85 21.67 6.52
N LEU A 286 -15.88 22.35 5.98
CA LEU A 286 -16.30 23.67 6.43
C LEU A 286 -17.22 23.58 7.66
N THR A 287 -16.95 24.40 8.68
CA THR A 287 -17.54 24.24 10.02
C THR A 287 -18.42 25.40 10.47
N THR A 288 -18.45 26.48 9.70
CA THR A 288 -19.21 27.69 10.01
C THR A 288 -20.07 28.14 8.82
N LEU A 289 -21.13 28.92 9.10
CA LEU A 289 -21.96 29.50 8.04
C LEU A 289 -21.17 30.53 7.24
N GLU A 290 -20.29 31.27 7.90
CA GLU A 290 -19.42 32.28 7.30
C GLU A 290 -18.49 31.66 6.24
N GLU A 291 -17.91 30.50 6.52
CA GLU A 291 -17.09 29.76 5.55
C GLU A 291 -17.91 29.36 4.31
N MET A 292 -19.10 28.80 4.50
CA MET A 292 -19.97 28.40 3.39
C MET A 292 -20.43 29.61 2.56
N MET A 293 -20.79 30.70 3.21
CA MET A 293 -21.18 31.95 2.56
C MET A 293 -20.02 32.62 1.82
N ALA A 294 -18.80 32.52 2.33
CA ALA A 294 -17.60 33.00 1.63
C ALA A 294 -17.34 32.24 0.31
N CYS A 295 -17.86 31.02 0.19
CA CYS A 295 -17.83 30.22 -1.04
C CYS A 295 -18.97 30.57 -2.03
N GLY A 296 -19.81 31.55 -1.71
CA GLY A 296 -20.91 32.00 -2.56
C GLY A 296 -22.28 31.36 -2.26
N ALA A 297 -22.40 30.55 -1.21
CA ALA A 297 -23.70 30.05 -0.76
C ALA A 297 -24.56 31.19 -0.18
N SER A 298 -25.85 31.21 -0.50
CA SER A 298 -26.80 32.06 0.22
C SER A 298 -26.91 31.64 1.69
N ARG A 299 -27.42 32.53 2.54
CA ARG A 299 -27.62 32.21 3.96
C ARG A 299 -28.54 31.00 4.15
N GLU A 300 -29.60 30.89 3.36
CA GLU A 300 -30.54 29.75 3.43
C GLU A 300 -29.87 28.43 3.03
N GLU A 301 -29.01 28.45 2.01
CA GLU A 301 -28.22 27.28 1.61
C GLU A 301 -27.19 26.91 2.67
N ALA A 302 -26.45 27.87 3.23
CA ALA A 302 -25.50 27.63 4.30
C ALA A 302 -26.16 27.03 5.54
N GLU A 303 -27.33 27.56 5.95
CA GLU A 303 -28.11 26.99 7.06
C GLU A 303 -28.58 25.56 6.75
N ARG A 304 -28.92 25.25 5.49
CA ARG A 304 -29.26 23.90 5.04
C ARG A 304 -28.06 22.96 5.11
N TYR A 305 -26.92 23.35 4.54
CA TYR A 305 -25.67 22.57 4.58
C TYR A 305 -25.21 22.30 6.01
N MET A 306 -25.33 23.29 6.90
CA MET A 306 -25.01 23.11 8.31
C MET A 306 -25.89 22.07 8.98
N LYS A 307 -27.19 21.99 8.67
CA LYS A 307 -28.09 20.96 9.22
C LYS A 307 -27.72 19.56 8.71
N ILE A 308 -27.42 19.43 7.42
CA ILE A 308 -26.93 18.19 6.83
C ILE A 308 -25.66 17.74 7.56
N LYS A 309 -24.72 18.65 7.76
CA LYS A 309 -23.47 18.39 8.48
C LYS A 309 -23.69 17.99 9.94
N LEU A 310 -24.59 18.68 10.65
CA LEU A 310 -24.94 18.35 12.03
C LEU A 310 -25.63 16.98 12.15
N HIS A 311 -26.37 16.52 11.14
CA HIS A 311 -26.90 15.16 11.10
C HIS A 311 -25.78 14.13 11.20
N PHE A 312 -24.75 14.25 10.35
CA PHE A 312 -23.60 13.36 10.35
C PHE A 312 -22.71 13.52 11.59
N ALA A 313 -22.63 14.73 12.16
CA ALA A 313 -21.88 15.03 13.37
C ALA A 313 -22.67 14.79 14.68
N PHE A 314 -23.77 14.03 14.64
CA PHE A 314 -24.60 13.73 15.82
C PHE A 314 -25.01 14.98 16.63
N ASN A 315 -25.42 16.04 15.94
CA ASN A 315 -25.81 17.36 16.44
C ASN A 315 -24.70 18.26 17.00
N ALA A 316 -23.42 17.86 16.93
CA ALA A 316 -22.34 18.71 17.44
C ALA A 316 -21.01 18.50 16.70
N ILE A 317 -20.46 19.59 16.18
CA ILE A 317 -19.08 19.64 15.72
C ILE A 317 -18.19 19.88 16.95
N HIS A 318 -17.30 18.95 17.20
CA HIS A 318 -16.40 18.99 18.35
C HIS A 318 -14.96 19.26 17.93
N PRO A 319 -14.20 20.05 18.69
CA PRO A 319 -12.78 20.22 18.44
C PRO A 319 -12.04 18.88 18.66
N PRO A 320 -10.93 18.65 17.95
CA PRO A 320 -10.30 17.33 17.91
C PRO A 320 -9.76 16.84 19.27
N ASP A 321 -9.45 17.74 20.21
CA ASP A 321 -9.04 17.41 21.60
C ASP A 321 -10.14 16.68 22.40
N LYS A 322 -11.40 16.76 21.98
CA LYS A 322 -12.48 15.97 22.57
C LYS A 322 -12.32 14.48 22.31
N PHE A 323 -11.67 14.10 21.21
CA PHE A 323 -11.57 12.71 20.77
C PHE A 323 -10.15 12.19 20.70
N ILE A 324 -9.15 13.06 20.67
CA ILE A 324 -7.74 12.72 20.50
C ILE A 324 -6.93 13.42 21.58
N ASP A 325 -6.15 12.66 22.34
CA ASP A 325 -5.14 13.22 23.24
C ASP A 325 -3.87 13.56 22.45
N SER A 326 -3.07 14.50 22.97
CA SER A 326 -1.81 14.91 22.37
C SER A 326 -0.66 14.92 23.38
N LEU A 327 0.52 14.46 22.96
CA LEU A 327 1.77 14.54 23.72
C LEU A 327 2.85 15.20 22.87
N ILE A 328 3.29 16.39 23.31
CA ILE A 328 4.36 17.13 22.63
C ILE A 328 5.73 16.64 23.11
N LEU A 329 6.62 16.33 22.16
CA LEU A 329 8.02 15.92 22.39
C LEU A 329 8.99 16.97 21.82
N GLU A 330 9.64 17.73 22.70
CA GLU A 330 10.62 18.78 22.33
C GLU A 330 12.01 18.60 22.97
N GLY A 331 12.28 17.48 23.66
CA GLY A 331 13.64 17.12 24.10
C GLY A 331 13.71 16.16 25.27
N GLU A 332 13.00 16.44 26.37
CA GLU A 332 13.02 15.55 27.54
C GLU A 332 12.18 14.28 27.32
N ALA A 333 12.56 13.20 27.99
CA ALA A 333 11.77 11.99 28.06
C ALA A 333 10.39 12.27 28.70
N ARG A 334 9.32 11.81 28.05
CA ARG A 334 7.94 11.99 28.51
C ARG A 334 7.26 10.65 28.66
N GLU A 335 6.41 10.53 29.68
CA GLU A 335 5.55 9.36 29.82
C GLU A 335 4.41 9.40 28.81
N ILE A 336 4.20 8.29 28.10
CA ILE A 336 3.04 8.06 27.23
C ILE A 336 1.87 7.65 28.12
N ARG A 337 1.88 6.40 28.61
CA ARG A 337 0.91 5.83 29.57
C ARG A 337 1.56 4.62 30.29
N ASN A 338 1.07 4.31 31.49
CA ASN A 338 1.37 3.07 32.22
C ASN A 338 2.88 2.77 32.40
N GLY A 339 3.69 3.82 32.62
CA GLY A 339 5.14 3.69 32.83
C GLY A 339 5.98 3.50 31.57
N VAL A 340 5.40 3.62 30.37
CA VAL A 340 6.14 3.67 29.10
C VAL A 340 6.58 5.11 28.84
N THR A 341 7.88 5.34 28.66
CA THR A 341 8.42 6.65 28.31
C THR A 341 8.93 6.68 26.88
N VAL A 342 8.91 7.86 26.27
CA VAL A 342 9.48 8.15 24.96
C VAL A 342 10.33 9.42 25.04
N GLU A 343 11.48 9.38 24.38
CA GLU A 343 12.45 10.48 24.29
C GLU A 343 12.80 10.70 22.83
N ARG A 344 12.81 11.97 22.39
CA ARG A 344 13.33 12.35 21.08
C ARG A 344 14.83 12.57 21.21
N ILE A 345 15.64 11.70 20.60
CA ILE A 345 17.11 11.73 20.74
C ILE A 345 17.80 12.41 19.56
N ALA A 346 17.16 12.44 18.39
CA ALA A 346 17.55 13.22 17.22
C ALA A 346 16.32 13.48 16.34
N ALA A 347 16.47 14.25 15.25
CA ALA A 347 15.39 14.42 14.29
C ALA A 347 14.94 13.06 13.73
N ASN A 348 13.65 12.75 13.84
CA ASN A 348 13.05 11.47 13.47
C ASN A 348 13.56 10.24 14.24
N GLU A 349 14.38 10.40 15.28
CA GLU A 349 14.92 9.29 16.06
C GLU A 349 14.38 9.33 17.50
N PHE A 350 13.73 8.25 17.91
CA PHE A 350 12.98 8.18 19.17
C PHE A 350 13.34 6.93 19.96
N ARG A 351 13.61 7.10 21.25
CA ARG A 351 13.88 6.02 22.21
C ARG A 351 12.66 5.78 23.09
N PHE A 352 12.24 4.52 23.20
CA PHE A 352 11.17 4.08 24.10
C PHE A 352 11.74 3.22 25.22
N GLN A 353 11.23 3.39 26.43
CA GLN A 353 11.66 2.60 27.60
C GLN A 353 10.47 2.07 28.40
N TYR A 354 10.59 0.82 28.85
CA TYR A 354 9.62 0.17 29.74
C TYR A 354 10.31 -0.87 30.62
N ARG A 355 10.17 -0.75 31.95
CA ARG A 355 10.72 -1.70 32.96
C ARG A 355 12.19 -2.08 32.72
N GLY A 356 13.03 -1.13 32.35
CA GLY A 356 14.46 -1.32 32.12
C GLY A 356 14.84 -1.92 30.75
N LYS A 357 13.86 -2.16 29.87
CA LYS A 357 14.08 -2.46 28.45
C LYS A 357 13.96 -1.19 27.62
N GLU A 358 14.72 -1.11 26.55
CA GLU A 358 14.69 0.01 25.62
C GLU A 358 14.67 -0.46 24.16
N THR A 359 14.11 0.38 23.29
CA THR A 359 14.17 0.26 21.83
C THR A 359 14.26 1.64 21.23
N THR A 360 14.88 1.75 20.05
CA THR A 360 14.92 2.98 19.27
C THR A 360 14.28 2.74 17.92
N VAL A 361 13.60 3.76 17.39
CA VAL A 361 13.08 3.77 16.02
C VAL A 361 13.58 5.03 15.30
N ASN A 362 13.89 4.89 14.01
CA ASN A 362 14.30 5.99 13.15
C ASN A 362 13.33 6.09 11.96
N LEU A 363 12.53 7.15 11.93
CA LEU A 363 11.49 7.35 10.90
C LEU A 363 12.04 7.97 9.61
N THR A 364 13.35 8.16 9.50
CA THR A 364 14.00 8.78 8.34
C THR A 364 14.14 7.79 7.19
N LEU A 365 13.60 8.14 6.02
CA LEU A 365 13.79 7.36 4.81
C LEU A 365 15.21 7.55 4.24
N PRO A 366 15.90 6.47 3.84
CA PRO A 366 17.14 6.58 3.07
C PRO A 366 16.92 7.33 1.74
N ALA A 367 17.96 7.96 1.20
CA ALA A 367 17.87 8.70 -0.05
C ALA A 367 17.38 7.80 -1.20
N GLY A 368 16.35 8.25 -1.93
CA GLY A 368 15.75 7.52 -3.06
C GLY A 368 14.77 6.41 -2.65
N VAL A 369 14.56 6.15 -1.35
CA VAL A 369 13.54 5.20 -0.87
C VAL A 369 12.21 5.92 -0.67
N VAL A 370 11.12 5.38 -1.20
CA VAL A 370 9.76 5.89 -0.99
C VAL A 370 8.96 4.91 -0.13
N TYR A 371 7.87 5.37 0.47
CA TYR A 371 6.96 4.48 1.20
C TYR A 371 6.40 3.40 0.27
N GLU A 372 6.43 2.15 0.73
CA GLU A 372 5.98 1.01 -0.07
C GLU A 372 4.46 1.01 -0.24
N GLN A 373 4.00 0.55 -1.41
CA GLN A 373 2.58 0.37 -1.70
C GLN A 373 2.08 -0.93 -1.07
N PRO A 374 0.90 -0.97 -0.45
CA PRO A 374 0.41 -2.21 0.17
C PRO A 374 -0.04 -3.24 -0.86
N TYR A 375 -0.37 -2.86 -2.10
CA TYR A 375 -0.88 -3.75 -3.15
C TYR A 375 -0.03 -3.71 -4.42
N THR A 376 -0.18 -4.73 -5.26
CA THR A 376 0.51 -4.82 -6.55
C THR A 376 -0.43 -4.39 -7.67
N LEU A 377 0.05 -3.51 -8.55
CA LEU A 377 -0.70 -3.04 -9.71
C LEU A 377 -0.25 -3.76 -10.98
N GLY A 378 -1.21 -4.16 -11.80
CA GLY A 378 -0.95 -4.61 -13.17
C GLY A 378 -0.31 -3.48 -13.98
N ARG A 379 0.59 -3.81 -14.90
CA ARG A 379 1.14 -2.84 -15.85
C ARG A 379 0.25 -2.82 -17.09
N HIS A 380 -0.29 -1.67 -17.41
CA HIS A 380 -1.23 -1.50 -18.51
C HIS A 380 -0.65 -0.58 -19.59
N HIS A 381 -1.15 -0.81 -20.80
CA HIS A 381 -0.97 0.09 -21.91
C HIS A 381 -2.31 0.77 -22.20
N VAL A 382 -2.31 2.10 -22.14
CA VAL A 382 -3.53 2.90 -22.27
C VAL A 382 -3.56 3.58 -23.64
N GLU A 383 -4.61 3.29 -24.40
CA GLU A 383 -4.91 4.01 -25.64
C GLU A 383 -5.65 5.31 -25.37
N ARG A 384 -5.50 6.27 -26.29
CA ARG A 384 -6.14 7.58 -26.19
C ARG A 384 -7.25 7.67 -27.20
N HIS A 385 -8.47 7.88 -26.73
CA HIS A 385 -9.65 8.07 -27.55
C HIS A 385 -10.23 9.47 -27.38
N TYR A 386 -11.34 9.73 -28.08
CA TYR A 386 -12.04 11.00 -28.00
C TYR A 386 -12.76 11.17 -26.66
N LEU A 387 -13.46 10.14 -26.19
CA LEU A 387 -13.99 10.09 -24.82
C LEU A 387 -13.87 8.64 -24.30
N SER A 388 -13.13 8.45 -23.23
CA SER A 388 -13.02 7.14 -22.56
C SER A 388 -12.76 7.29 -21.08
N VAL A 389 -13.17 6.30 -20.30
CA VAL A 389 -12.99 6.24 -18.85
C VAL A 389 -12.07 5.09 -18.53
N LEU A 390 -10.93 5.39 -17.93
CA LEU A 390 -9.97 4.42 -17.43
C LEU A 390 -10.16 4.27 -15.92
N HIS A 391 -10.38 3.05 -15.45
CA HIS A 391 -10.60 2.78 -14.02
C HIS A 391 -9.27 2.63 -13.29
N SER A 392 -8.98 3.57 -12.38
CA SER A 392 -7.72 3.63 -11.61
C SER A 392 -7.83 3.14 -10.17
N GLY A 393 -9.03 2.77 -9.72
CA GLY A 393 -9.27 2.15 -8.43
C GLY A 393 -10.76 1.91 -8.15
N GLU A 394 -11.05 0.99 -7.24
CA GLU A 394 -12.41 0.51 -6.95
C GLU A 394 -12.62 0.12 -5.48
N GLY A 395 -11.56 0.06 -4.68
CA GLY A 395 -11.64 -0.21 -3.25
C GLY A 395 -12.11 1.01 -2.47
N ASP A 396 -12.47 0.82 -1.21
CA ASP A 396 -12.61 1.91 -0.25
C ASP A 396 -11.24 2.25 0.38
N GLY A 397 -11.22 3.19 1.31
CA GLY A 397 -10.03 3.50 2.12
C GLY A 397 -9.50 2.33 2.98
N TRP A 398 -10.27 1.25 3.14
CA TRP A 398 -9.96 0.12 4.02
C TRP A 398 -9.44 -1.12 3.29
N ASP A 399 -9.61 -1.18 1.97
CA ASP A 399 -9.24 -2.30 1.12
C ASP A 399 -7.72 -2.42 0.98
N ALA A 400 -7.15 -3.49 1.56
CA ALA A 400 -5.71 -3.70 1.55
C ALA A 400 -5.15 -4.14 0.18
N ASN A 401 -6.00 -4.54 -0.76
CA ASN A 401 -5.61 -5.20 -2.01
C ASN A 401 -5.87 -4.34 -3.25
N ARG A 402 -6.69 -3.30 -3.14
CA ARG A 402 -7.08 -2.45 -4.27
C ARG A 402 -6.86 -0.96 -3.96
N PRO A 403 -6.54 -0.14 -4.96
CA PRO A 403 -6.56 1.31 -4.82
C PRO A 403 -7.96 1.82 -4.51
N SER A 404 -8.01 2.95 -3.80
CA SER A 404 -9.26 3.66 -3.54
C SER A 404 -9.97 4.06 -4.84
N MET A 405 -11.30 4.12 -4.77
CA MET A 405 -12.16 4.47 -5.89
C MET A 405 -11.71 5.78 -6.54
N SER A 406 -11.33 5.68 -7.82
CA SER A 406 -10.94 6.81 -8.65
C SER A 406 -11.15 6.47 -10.13
N ALA A 407 -11.07 7.47 -11.00
CA ALA A 407 -11.09 7.26 -12.44
C ALA A 407 -10.17 8.25 -13.16
N ILE A 408 -9.79 7.91 -14.38
CA ILE A 408 -9.08 8.80 -15.30
C ILE A 408 -9.97 8.98 -16.53
N LEU A 409 -10.37 10.22 -16.78
CA LEU A 409 -11.13 10.59 -17.96
C LEU A 409 -10.16 11.00 -19.07
N ILE A 410 -10.29 10.37 -20.24
CA ILE A 410 -9.57 10.76 -21.44
C ILE A 410 -10.54 11.49 -22.36
N PHE A 411 -10.24 12.75 -22.67
CA PHE A 411 -11.05 13.56 -23.58
C PHE A 411 -10.17 14.20 -24.65
N GLN A 412 -10.43 13.89 -25.92
CA GLN A 412 -9.60 14.32 -27.07
C GLN A 412 -8.11 14.02 -26.85
N GLY A 413 -7.81 12.85 -26.28
CA GLY A 413 -6.46 12.41 -25.91
C GLY A 413 -5.78 13.18 -24.76
N ARG A 414 -6.47 14.13 -24.12
CA ARG A 414 -6.06 14.78 -22.87
C ARG A 414 -6.46 13.92 -21.68
N ILE A 415 -5.67 13.94 -20.61
CA ILE A 415 -5.85 13.08 -19.43
C ILE A 415 -6.30 13.96 -18.26
N PHE A 416 -7.43 13.61 -17.65
CA PHE A 416 -7.97 14.26 -16.46
C PHE A 416 -8.19 13.22 -15.37
N LEU A 417 -7.78 13.53 -14.15
CA LEU A 417 -8.05 12.68 -13.00
C LEU A 417 -9.44 12.99 -12.44
N VAL A 418 -10.13 11.98 -11.92
CA VAL A 418 -11.30 12.12 -11.07
C VAL A 418 -10.91 11.54 -9.71
N ASP A 419 -10.71 12.45 -8.75
CA ASP A 419 -10.06 12.25 -7.46
C ASP A 419 -8.58 11.84 -7.51
N ALA A 420 -7.90 12.03 -6.38
CA ALA A 420 -6.49 11.71 -6.19
C ALA A 420 -6.28 11.01 -4.86
N GLY A 421 -6.64 9.72 -4.81
CA GLY A 421 -6.40 8.87 -3.65
C GLY A 421 -4.91 8.60 -3.37
N PRO A 422 -4.61 7.90 -2.27
CA PRO A 422 -3.24 7.54 -1.90
C PRO A 422 -2.51 6.81 -3.04
N ASN A 423 -1.18 7.02 -3.14
CA ASN A 423 -0.33 6.40 -4.15
C ASN A 423 -0.69 6.69 -5.63
N VAL A 424 -1.37 7.80 -5.92
CA VAL A 424 -1.74 8.20 -7.30
C VAL A 424 -0.59 8.12 -8.30
N MET A 425 0.63 8.51 -7.92
CA MET A 425 1.83 8.42 -8.79
C MET A 425 2.15 6.99 -9.22
N SER A 426 1.97 6.04 -8.32
CA SER A 426 2.18 4.62 -8.60
C SER A 426 1.11 4.09 -9.54
N SER A 427 -0.15 4.50 -9.34
CA SER A 427 -1.25 4.19 -10.25
C SER A 427 -0.99 4.73 -11.65
N LEU A 428 -0.59 6.00 -11.79
CA LEU A 428 -0.24 6.60 -13.07
C LEU A 428 0.91 5.85 -13.76
N THR A 429 1.99 5.57 -13.02
CA THR A 429 3.14 4.81 -13.52
C THR A 429 2.72 3.42 -14.01
N ALA A 430 1.89 2.70 -13.25
CA ALA A 430 1.40 1.38 -13.63
C ALA A 430 0.52 1.42 -14.90
N LEU A 431 -0.21 2.51 -15.11
CA LEU A 431 -1.03 2.76 -16.31
C LEU A 431 -0.23 3.31 -17.51
N GLY A 432 1.08 3.50 -17.37
CA GLY A 432 1.92 4.07 -18.44
C GLY A 432 1.67 5.56 -18.68
N ILE A 433 1.21 6.27 -17.66
CA ILE A 433 0.93 7.72 -17.70
C ILE A 433 1.95 8.43 -16.82
N ASP A 434 2.63 9.41 -17.37
CA ASP A 434 3.49 10.30 -16.59
C ASP A 434 2.68 11.50 -16.06
N ILE A 435 3.04 12.06 -14.89
CA ILE A 435 2.30 13.18 -14.28
C ILE A 435 2.26 14.40 -15.19
N SER A 436 3.32 14.65 -15.96
CA SER A 436 3.37 15.76 -16.92
C SER A 436 2.37 15.60 -18.09
N GLU A 437 1.72 14.45 -18.21
CA GLU A 437 0.67 14.19 -19.20
C GLU A 437 -0.73 14.53 -18.72
N VAL A 438 -0.90 14.72 -17.40
CA VAL A 438 -2.17 15.11 -16.78
C VAL A 438 -2.42 16.60 -17.05
N GLU A 439 -3.63 16.92 -17.51
CA GLU A 439 -4.07 18.31 -17.75
C GLU A 439 -4.76 18.90 -16.52
N GLY A 440 -5.52 18.10 -15.78
CA GLY A 440 -6.23 18.57 -14.61
C GLY A 440 -6.87 17.46 -13.78
N ILE A 441 -7.53 17.87 -12.71
CA ILE A 441 -8.23 17.01 -11.76
C ILE A 441 -9.62 17.55 -11.48
N PHE A 442 -10.62 16.68 -11.58
CA PHE A 442 -11.96 16.87 -11.04
C PHE A 442 -12.01 16.25 -9.64
N HIS A 443 -12.26 17.04 -8.61
CA HIS A 443 -12.20 16.58 -7.22
C HIS A 443 -13.59 16.57 -6.59
N THR A 444 -13.97 15.45 -5.99
CA THR A 444 -15.32 15.22 -5.44
C THR A 444 -15.45 15.76 -4.03
N HIS A 445 -14.54 15.41 -3.13
CA HIS A 445 -14.55 15.78 -1.72
C HIS A 445 -13.20 15.53 -1.05
N CYS A 446 -13.06 15.86 0.24
CA CYS A 446 -11.76 15.93 0.92
C CYS A 446 -11.36 14.71 1.77
N HIS A 447 -12.07 13.56 1.77
CA HIS A 447 -11.62 12.39 2.53
C HIS A 447 -10.29 11.81 2.01
N ASP A 448 -9.49 11.20 2.88
CA ASP A 448 -8.13 10.73 2.57
C ASP A 448 -8.04 9.78 1.36
N ASP A 449 -9.02 8.91 1.16
CA ASP A 449 -9.10 7.99 0.03
C ASP A 449 -9.36 8.66 -1.33
N HIS A 450 -9.78 9.93 -1.32
CA HIS A 450 -9.97 10.76 -2.52
C HIS A 450 -8.97 11.93 -2.59
N PHE A 451 -8.34 12.30 -1.47
CA PHE A 451 -7.51 13.49 -1.31
C PHE A 451 -6.00 13.20 -1.17
N ALA A 452 -5.59 12.11 -0.51
CA ALA A 452 -4.22 11.97 0.00
C ALA A 452 -3.12 11.91 -1.08
N GLY A 453 -3.49 11.68 -2.34
CA GLY A 453 -2.59 11.77 -3.50
C GLY A 453 -2.43 13.20 -4.06
N LEU A 454 -3.29 14.14 -3.70
CA LEU A 454 -3.26 15.52 -4.19
C LEU A 454 -1.89 16.21 -3.94
N PRO A 455 -1.23 16.06 -2.78
CA PRO A 455 0.12 16.60 -2.57
C PRO A 455 1.17 16.02 -3.52
N ALA A 456 0.99 14.81 -4.04
CA ALA A 456 1.92 14.26 -5.04
C ALA A 456 1.74 14.97 -6.40
N LEU A 457 0.55 15.50 -6.68
CA LEU A 457 0.24 16.18 -7.95
C LEU A 457 0.89 17.55 -8.08
N ILE A 458 1.40 18.16 -7.00
CA ILE A 458 2.14 19.42 -7.08
C ILE A 458 3.57 19.24 -7.59
N ARG A 459 4.01 17.98 -7.81
CA ARG A 459 5.34 17.62 -8.31
C ARG A 459 5.46 17.70 -9.84
N THR A 460 4.68 18.54 -10.48
CA THR A 460 4.83 18.88 -11.91
C THR A 460 5.45 20.28 -12.05
N ASP A 461 6.00 20.57 -13.23
CA ASP A 461 6.58 21.85 -13.57
C ASP A 461 5.56 22.92 -14.02
N ARG A 462 4.29 22.54 -14.16
CA ARG A 462 3.18 23.46 -14.44
C ARG A 462 2.06 23.29 -13.42
N LYS A 463 1.19 24.29 -13.29
CA LYS A 463 -0.03 24.14 -12.51
C LYS A 463 -1.00 23.22 -13.25
N LEU A 464 -1.51 22.20 -12.57
CA LEU A 464 -2.63 21.41 -13.09
C LEU A 464 -3.93 22.20 -12.90
N THR A 465 -4.86 22.08 -13.83
CA THR A 465 -6.18 22.68 -13.66
C THR A 465 -6.96 21.90 -12.60
N TYR A 466 -7.50 22.60 -11.61
CA TYR A 466 -8.26 22.01 -10.51
C TYR A 466 -9.74 22.40 -10.64
N PHE A 467 -10.59 21.40 -10.86
CA PHE A 467 -12.02 21.55 -11.07
C PHE A 467 -12.79 21.01 -9.87
N ALA A 468 -13.56 21.88 -9.22
CA ALA A 468 -14.50 21.51 -8.16
C ALA A 468 -15.55 22.60 -7.97
N SER A 469 -16.60 22.32 -7.21
CA SER A 469 -17.46 23.39 -6.72
C SER A 469 -16.70 24.29 -5.71
N PRO A 470 -17.08 25.57 -5.54
CA PRO A 470 -16.42 26.46 -4.58
C PRO A 470 -16.38 25.92 -3.15
N LEU A 471 -17.44 25.24 -2.71
CA LEU A 471 -17.54 24.61 -1.39
C LEU A 471 -16.51 23.48 -1.22
N VAL A 472 -16.44 22.57 -2.19
CA VAL A 472 -15.48 21.46 -2.18
C VAL A 472 -14.05 22.00 -2.28
N ARG A 473 -13.80 22.97 -3.15
CA ARG A 473 -12.48 23.61 -3.26
C ARG A 473 -12.03 24.21 -1.93
N ALA A 474 -12.88 24.97 -1.25
CA ALA A 474 -12.52 25.60 0.01
C ALA A 474 -12.20 24.55 1.10
N SER A 475 -13.02 23.50 1.18
CA SER A 475 -12.81 22.37 2.10
C SER A 475 -11.48 21.65 1.84
N VAL A 476 -11.19 21.34 0.57
CA VAL A 476 -9.95 20.71 0.14
C VAL A 476 -8.75 21.62 0.37
N ALA A 477 -8.83 22.90 0.04
CA ALA A 477 -7.76 23.87 0.23
C ALA A 477 -7.41 24.04 1.72
N LYS A 478 -8.42 24.06 2.59
CA LYS A 478 -8.26 24.08 4.06
C LYS A 478 -7.57 22.82 4.58
N LYS A 479 -8.00 21.64 4.12
CA LYS A 479 -7.35 20.37 4.49
C LYS A 479 -5.91 20.28 3.97
N PHE A 480 -5.68 20.71 2.73
CA PHE A 480 -4.34 20.78 2.13
C PHE A 480 -3.42 21.71 2.91
N ALA A 481 -3.87 22.93 3.22
CA ALA A 481 -3.14 23.91 4.02
C ALA A 481 -2.74 23.34 5.39
N ALA A 482 -3.66 22.65 6.07
CA ALA A 482 -3.38 21.99 7.34
C ALA A 482 -2.32 20.88 7.19
N LEU A 483 -2.37 20.10 6.10
CA LEU A 483 -1.42 19.00 5.86
C LEU A 483 0.00 19.53 5.63
N VAL A 484 0.15 20.55 4.79
CA VAL A 484 1.47 21.05 4.36
C VAL A 484 1.99 22.22 5.20
N SER A 485 1.28 22.60 6.28
CA SER A 485 1.57 23.76 7.13
C SER A 485 1.68 25.08 6.35
N LEU A 486 0.84 25.26 5.34
CA LEU A 486 0.77 26.49 4.55
C LEU A 486 -0.56 27.22 4.79
N THR A 487 -0.70 28.43 4.23
CA THR A 487 -2.00 29.11 4.22
C THR A 487 -2.87 28.61 3.06
N GLU A 488 -4.19 28.70 3.21
CA GLU A 488 -5.16 28.31 2.16
C GLU A 488 -4.91 29.03 0.82
N ARG A 489 -4.37 30.25 0.86
CA ARG A 489 -4.05 31.06 -0.34
C ARG A 489 -2.94 30.44 -1.18
N GLU A 490 -2.06 29.64 -0.58
CA GLU A 490 -0.99 28.97 -1.32
C GLU A 490 -1.54 27.84 -2.22
N PHE A 491 -2.79 27.41 -2.06
CA PHE A 491 -3.39 26.38 -2.91
C PHE A 491 -3.36 26.76 -4.41
N GLU A 492 -3.74 28.00 -4.73
CA GLU A 492 -3.72 28.55 -6.10
C GLU A 492 -2.29 28.75 -6.65
N ARG A 493 -1.27 28.62 -5.80
CA ARG A 493 0.12 28.60 -6.25
C ARG A 493 0.47 27.29 -6.93
N PHE A 494 -0.13 26.18 -6.50
CA PHE A 494 0.10 24.86 -7.06
C PHE A 494 -0.88 24.48 -8.17
N PHE A 495 -2.11 25.00 -8.11
CA PHE A 495 -3.19 24.63 -9.04
C PHE A 495 -3.79 25.84 -9.76
N GLU A 496 -4.20 25.66 -11.01
CA GLU A 496 -5.06 26.60 -11.74
C GLU A 496 -6.52 26.28 -11.39
N VAL A 497 -7.08 27.00 -10.43
CA VAL A 497 -8.45 26.78 -9.98
C VAL A 497 -9.47 27.18 -11.05
N ARG A 498 -10.41 26.28 -11.34
CA ARG A 498 -11.62 26.55 -12.13
C ARG A 498 -12.86 26.06 -11.37
N ASP A 499 -13.57 26.99 -10.77
CA ASP A 499 -14.80 26.71 -10.02
C ASP A 499 -15.92 26.26 -10.96
N LEU A 500 -16.65 25.23 -10.53
CA LEU A 500 -17.79 24.67 -11.25
C LEU A 500 -19.10 25.01 -10.53
N ASN A 501 -20.12 25.42 -11.28
CA ASN A 501 -21.43 25.75 -10.73
C ASN A 501 -22.27 24.49 -10.53
N PHE A 502 -22.83 24.33 -9.32
CA PHE A 502 -23.73 23.22 -8.99
C PHE A 502 -24.97 23.18 -9.87
N ASN A 503 -25.39 21.96 -10.22
CA ASN A 503 -26.61 21.68 -10.98
C ASN A 503 -26.68 22.42 -12.33
N GLN A 504 -25.53 22.78 -12.90
CA GLN A 504 -25.40 23.44 -14.19
C GLN A 504 -24.32 22.74 -15.01
N TRP A 505 -24.48 22.74 -16.33
CA TRP A 505 -23.43 22.30 -17.24
C TRP A 505 -22.37 23.38 -17.35
N ASN A 506 -21.12 23.00 -17.06
CA ASN A 506 -19.94 23.86 -17.16
C ASN A 506 -19.08 23.36 -18.34
N ASP A 507 -18.64 24.27 -19.19
CA ASP A 507 -17.75 23.94 -20.31
C ASP A 507 -16.28 23.95 -19.86
N CYS A 508 -15.65 22.79 -19.91
CA CYS A 508 -14.25 22.57 -19.57
C CYS A 508 -13.43 22.32 -20.86
N ASP A 509 -13.34 23.35 -21.70
CA ASP A 509 -12.64 23.30 -22.99
C ASP A 509 -13.18 22.21 -23.94
N GLY A 510 -14.50 22.17 -24.10
CA GLY A 510 -15.26 21.25 -24.95
C GLY A 510 -15.81 20.02 -24.23
N LEU A 511 -15.36 19.74 -23.01
CA LEU A 511 -15.94 18.70 -22.15
C LEU A 511 -17.00 19.35 -21.25
N GLU A 512 -18.25 18.92 -21.35
CA GLU A 512 -19.31 19.44 -20.48
C GLU A 512 -19.37 18.63 -19.18
N VAL A 513 -19.36 19.35 -18.05
CA VAL A 513 -19.36 18.76 -16.70
C VAL A 513 -20.42 19.40 -15.83
N MET A 514 -21.23 18.58 -15.18
CA MET A 514 -22.22 19.02 -14.20
C MET A 514 -21.90 18.44 -12.82
N PRO A 515 -21.46 19.26 -11.85
CA PRO A 515 -21.36 18.86 -10.47
C PRO A 515 -22.75 18.86 -9.82
N LEU A 516 -23.10 17.76 -9.15
CA LEU A 516 -24.34 17.58 -8.41
C LEU A 516 -24.03 17.51 -6.91
N TYR A 517 -24.77 18.25 -6.09
CA TYR A 517 -24.57 18.23 -4.64
C TYR A 517 -24.98 16.88 -4.06
N SER A 518 -24.15 16.35 -3.15
CA SER A 518 -24.44 15.14 -2.39
C SER A 518 -24.33 15.42 -0.89
N PRO A 519 -25.39 15.17 -0.08
CA PRO A 519 -25.28 15.23 1.37
C PRO A 519 -24.20 14.28 1.90
N HIS A 520 -23.26 14.82 2.67
CA HIS A 520 -22.12 14.09 3.20
C HIS A 520 -21.54 14.81 4.44
N PRO A 521 -20.74 14.18 5.33
CA PRO A 521 -20.12 14.86 6.47
C PRO A 521 -19.16 15.97 6.08
N VAL A 522 -18.58 15.93 4.88
CA VAL A 522 -17.78 17.02 4.28
C VAL A 522 -18.44 17.49 2.99
N GLU A 523 -18.03 18.63 2.46
CA GLU A 523 -18.54 19.13 1.18
C GLU A 523 -18.26 18.09 0.08
N ASN A 524 -19.31 17.64 -0.63
CA ASN A 524 -19.21 16.63 -1.68
C ASN A 524 -19.99 17.04 -2.94
N ASN A 525 -19.38 16.80 -4.11
CA ASN A 525 -20.04 16.87 -5.40
C ASN A 525 -19.81 15.62 -6.26
N LEU A 526 -20.88 15.10 -6.85
CA LEU A 526 -20.84 14.03 -7.85
C LEU A 526 -20.67 14.63 -9.25
N PHE A 527 -20.01 13.94 -10.18
CA PHE A 527 -19.74 14.49 -11.51
C PHE A 527 -20.42 13.74 -12.66
N LEU A 528 -21.28 14.45 -13.40
CA LEU A 528 -21.79 13.98 -14.68
C LEU A 528 -21.00 14.64 -15.81
N PHE A 529 -20.33 13.84 -16.63
CA PHE A 529 -19.60 14.27 -17.80
C PHE A 529 -20.40 13.92 -19.06
N LYS A 530 -20.36 14.79 -20.07
CA LYS A 530 -20.87 14.44 -21.40
C LYS A 530 -20.01 15.01 -22.52
N ALA A 531 -20.05 14.33 -23.66
CA ALA A 531 -19.56 14.83 -24.93
C ALA A 531 -20.46 14.32 -26.07
N ILE A 532 -20.32 14.94 -27.24
CA ILE A 532 -21.09 14.58 -28.44
C ILE A 532 -20.20 13.77 -29.38
N ASP A 533 -20.73 12.67 -29.92
CA ASP A 533 -20.06 11.83 -30.90
C ASP A 533 -20.22 12.33 -32.35
N SER A 534 -19.65 11.62 -33.31
CA SER A 534 -19.69 11.99 -34.74
C SER A 534 -21.09 11.98 -35.34
N ASP A 535 -22.02 11.22 -34.75
CA ASP A 535 -23.42 11.13 -35.19
C ASP A 535 -24.31 12.17 -34.48
N GLY A 536 -23.73 13.01 -33.62
CA GLY A 536 -24.45 14.00 -32.83
C GLY A 536 -25.15 13.42 -31.60
N GLN A 537 -24.85 12.18 -31.21
CA GLN A 537 -25.40 11.58 -30.00
C GLN A 537 -24.58 11.96 -28.78
N GLU A 538 -25.26 12.21 -27.66
CA GLU A 538 -24.61 12.43 -26.38
C GLU A 538 -24.10 11.10 -25.83
N LYS A 539 -22.85 11.12 -25.34
CA LYS A 539 -22.25 10.05 -24.53
C LYS A 539 -21.86 10.61 -23.17
N SER A 540 -22.12 9.84 -22.12
CA SER A 540 -22.11 10.34 -20.75
C SER A 540 -21.43 9.37 -19.77
N TYR A 541 -20.73 9.95 -18.79
CA TYR A 541 -20.13 9.22 -17.68
C TYR A 541 -20.51 9.88 -16.35
N ALA A 542 -20.98 9.09 -15.40
CA ALA A 542 -21.34 9.52 -14.05
C ALA A 542 -20.35 8.91 -13.02
N HIS A 543 -19.78 9.75 -12.16
CA HIS A 543 -18.86 9.34 -11.10
C HIS A 543 -19.39 9.71 -9.71
N TRP A 544 -20.12 8.81 -9.07
CA TRP A 544 -20.80 9.04 -7.80
C TRP A 544 -19.94 8.51 -6.63
N ALA A 545 -18.98 9.32 -6.17
CA ALA A 545 -18.18 9.03 -4.98
C ALA A 545 -18.89 9.52 -3.70
N ASP A 546 -18.87 8.72 -2.63
CA ASP A 546 -19.35 9.11 -1.29
C ASP A 546 -20.78 9.69 -1.29
N LEU A 547 -21.68 9.07 -2.06
CA LEU A 547 -23.10 9.45 -2.05
C LEU A 547 -23.81 8.89 -0.81
N SER A 548 -24.85 9.57 -0.32
CA SER A 548 -25.64 9.03 0.80
C SER A 548 -26.71 8.02 0.33
N ALA A 549 -26.87 6.90 1.02
CA ALA A 549 -27.98 5.98 0.76
C ALA A 549 -29.35 6.65 0.97
N PHE A 550 -30.39 6.19 0.24
CA PHE A 550 -31.74 6.77 0.35
C PHE A 550 -32.31 6.69 1.76
N SER A 551 -32.00 5.61 2.50
CA SER A 551 -32.41 5.47 3.90
C SER A 551 -31.79 6.53 4.82
N VAL A 552 -30.55 6.97 4.53
CA VAL A 552 -29.87 8.04 5.28
C VAL A 552 -30.54 9.38 4.97
N LEU A 553 -30.82 9.65 3.69
CA LEU A 553 -31.54 10.85 3.27
C LEU A 553 -32.94 10.94 3.91
N ASP A 554 -33.66 9.81 3.98
CA ASP A 554 -34.97 9.73 4.65
C ASP A 554 -34.87 9.97 6.16
N ALA A 555 -33.86 9.39 6.82
CA ALA A 555 -33.61 9.62 8.25
C ALA A 555 -33.24 11.09 8.53
N MET A 556 -32.49 11.73 7.64
CA MET A 556 -32.15 13.14 7.73
C MET A 556 -33.39 14.03 7.63
N LEU A 557 -34.29 13.74 6.69
CA LEU A 557 -35.57 14.45 6.56
C LEU A 557 -36.47 14.28 7.79
N GLN A 558 -36.46 13.10 8.42
CA GLN A 558 -37.20 12.85 9.67
C GLN A 558 -36.67 13.69 10.83
N ASN A 559 -35.34 13.82 10.94
CA ASN A 559 -34.70 14.58 12.01
C ASN A 559 -34.75 16.10 11.78
N TYR A 560 -34.74 16.54 10.52
CA TYR A 560 -34.78 17.95 10.13
C TYR A 560 -35.84 18.19 9.04
N PRO A 561 -37.14 18.22 9.40
CA PRO A 561 -38.24 18.41 8.43
C PRO A 561 -38.14 19.70 7.61
N GLU A 562 -37.48 20.73 8.16
CA GLU A 562 -37.17 22.00 7.50
C GLU A 562 -36.29 21.90 6.24
N LEU A 563 -35.58 20.78 6.03
CA LEU A 563 -34.77 20.56 4.83
C LEU A 563 -35.68 20.55 3.58
N GLY A 564 -36.96 20.22 3.78
CA GLY A 564 -37.95 20.15 2.73
C GLY A 564 -37.91 18.80 2.04
N ARG A 565 -39.07 18.14 1.96
CA ARG A 565 -39.20 16.85 1.24
C ARG A 565 -38.79 16.99 -0.22
N ASP A 566 -39.21 18.07 -0.87
CA ASP A 566 -38.93 18.30 -2.29
C ASP A 566 -37.42 18.37 -2.59
N TYR A 567 -36.63 18.94 -1.68
CA TYR A 567 -35.19 19.03 -1.82
C TYR A 567 -34.51 17.65 -1.72
N ILE A 568 -34.90 16.83 -0.75
CA ILE A 568 -34.37 15.47 -0.59
C ILE A 568 -34.79 14.58 -1.76
N GLU A 569 -36.03 14.66 -2.21
CA GLU A 569 -36.49 13.92 -3.39
C GLU A 569 -35.77 14.38 -4.66
N GLN A 570 -35.48 15.67 -4.81
CA GLN A 570 -34.66 16.18 -5.91
C GLN A 570 -33.26 15.56 -5.90
N ILE A 571 -32.60 15.44 -4.75
CA ILE A 571 -31.28 14.78 -4.63
C ILE A 571 -31.37 13.32 -5.07
N LYS A 572 -32.39 12.58 -4.63
CA LYS A 572 -32.60 11.18 -5.06
C LYS A 572 -32.79 11.09 -6.59
N GLN A 573 -33.54 12.02 -7.18
CA GLN A 573 -33.68 12.08 -8.65
C GLN A 573 -32.36 12.39 -9.34
N HIS A 574 -31.53 13.28 -8.79
CA HIS A 574 -30.19 13.55 -9.33
C HIS A 574 -29.33 12.28 -9.32
N TYR A 575 -29.36 11.47 -8.26
CA TYR A 575 -28.60 10.21 -8.20
C TYR A 575 -29.03 9.22 -9.30
N LEU A 576 -30.33 9.17 -9.61
CA LEU A 576 -30.92 8.30 -10.64
C LEU A 576 -30.79 8.84 -12.07
N THR A 577 -30.13 9.98 -12.29
CA THR A 577 -29.89 10.53 -13.64
C THR A 577 -29.13 9.51 -14.49
N ALA A 578 -29.72 9.06 -15.61
CA ALA A 578 -29.13 8.02 -16.44
C ALA A 578 -27.80 8.47 -17.09
N ALA A 579 -26.88 7.52 -17.26
CA ALA A 579 -25.63 7.70 -18.00
C ALA A 579 -25.28 6.45 -18.82
N ASP A 580 -24.39 6.57 -19.80
CA ASP A 580 -23.87 5.39 -20.52
C ASP A 580 -23.03 4.51 -19.59
N ILE A 581 -22.20 5.14 -18.76
CA ILE A 581 -21.45 4.46 -17.70
C ILE A 581 -21.67 5.23 -16.41
N LYS A 582 -22.07 4.54 -15.35
CA LYS A 582 -22.20 5.12 -14.02
C LYS A 582 -21.40 4.31 -13.01
N LYS A 583 -20.41 4.94 -12.39
CA LYS A 583 -19.60 4.36 -11.31
C LYS A 583 -20.12 4.87 -9.96
N ILE A 584 -20.43 3.96 -9.06
CA ILE A 584 -21.21 4.20 -7.85
C ILE A 584 -20.48 3.65 -6.64
N ASP A 585 -20.36 4.48 -5.62
CA ASP A 585 -20.02 4.07 -4.27
C ASP A 585 -21.18 3.30 -3.61
N ILE A 586 -20.88 2.07 -3.17
CA ILE A 586 -21.81 1.21 -2.44
C ILE A 586 -21.29 0.74 -1.06
N GLY A 587 -20.41 1.51 -0.43
CA GLY A 587 -19.81 1.20 0.87
C GLY A 587 -20.83 1.01 2.00
N GLY A 588 -22.03 1.58 1.86
CA GLY A 588 -23.12 1.54 2.83
C GLY A 588 -22.85 2.32 4.13
N GLY A 589 -23.53 1.90 5.20
CA GLY A 589 -23.40 2.55 6.51
C GLY A 589 -24.06 3.92 6.56
N LEU A 590 -23.46 4.85 7.31
CA LEU A 590 -24.02 6.19 7.52
C LEU A 590 -23.64 7.19 6.43
N ILE A 591 -22.55 6.96 5.69
CA ILE A 591 -21.93 7.98 4.84
C ILE A 591 -21.76 7.57 3.37
N HIS A 592 -21.99 6.30 3.02
CA HIS A 592 -21.87 5.80 1.65
C HIS A 592 -23.20 5.26 1.11
N GLY A 593 -23.22 5.03 -0.21
CA GLY A 593 -24.39 4.61 -0.96
C GLY A 593 -24.70 3.14 -0.77
N MET A 594 -25.81 2.69 -1.35
CA MET A 594 -26.18 1.27 -1.40
C MET A 594 -26.60 0.88 -2.81
N ALA A 595 -26.14 -0.27 -3.29
CA ALA A 595 -26.49 -0.77 -4.62
C ALA A 595 -28.02 -0.87 -4.82
N GLN A 596 -28.76 -1.22 -3.77
CA GLN A 596 -30.20 -1.44 -3.82
C GLN A 596 -31.00 -0.21 -4.26
N ASP A 597 -30.48 1.00 -4.00
CA ASP A 597 -31.12 2.26 -4.40
C ASP A 597 -31.14 2.44 -5.92
N PHE A 598 -30.24 1.74 -6.63
CA PHE A 598 -30.05 1.83 -8.08
C PHE A 598 -30.66 0.65 -8.87
N LYS A 599 -31.44 -0.22 -8.23
CA LYS A 599 -32.07 -1.36 -8.90
C LYS A 599 -32.99 -0.97 -10.07
N GLY A 600 -33.57 0.23 -10.03
CA GLY A 600 -34.40 0.79 -11.10
C GLY A 600 -33.71 1.84 -11.96
N ASP A 601 -32.38 1.98 -11.87
CA ASP A 601 -31.62 2.96 -12.63
C ASP A 601 -31.60 2.60 -14.13
N ASN A 602 -31.70 3.61 -14.99
CA ASN A 602 -31.80 3.44 -16.45
C ASN A 602 -30.46 3.61 -17.18
N SER A 603 -29.34 3.63 -16.47
CA SER A 603 -28.00 3.71 -17.09
C SER A 603 -27.66 2.44 -17.87
N ASN A 604 -26.90 2.57 -18.95
CA ASN A 604 -26.54 1.41 -19.79
C ASN A 604 -25.62 0.43 -19.05
N ARG A 605 -24.73 0.94 -18.19
CA ARG A 605 -23.84 0.13 -17.35
C ARG A 605 -23.63 0.74 -15.98
N LEU A 606 -23.89 -0.06 -14.94
CA LEU A 606 -23.62 0.27 -13.54
C LEU A 606 -22.35 -0.43 -13.06
N LEU A 607 -21.42 0.36 -12.54
CA LEU A 607 -20.17 -0.08 -11.93
C LEU A 607 -20.25 0.16 -10.42
N LEU A 608 -20.23 -0.91 -9.63
CA LEU A 608 -20.31 -0.86 -8.18
C LEU A 608 -18.89 -0.90 -7.59
N ALA A 609 -18.55 0.07 -6.75
CA ALA A 609 -17.20 0.30 -6.23
C ALA A 609 -17.25 0.82 -4.78
N HIS A 610 -16.07 1.16 -4.25
CA HIS A 610 -15.87 1.69 -2.90
C HIS A 610 -16.22 0.67 -1.79
N ILE A 611 -15.66 -0.54 -1.90
CA ILE A 611 -15.84 -1.63 -0.93
C ILE A 611 -14.54 -2.40 -0.70
N ASP A 612 -14.34 -2.94 0.50
CA ASP A 612 -13.21 -3.83 0.86
C ASP A 612 -13.46 -5.33 0.63
N ARG A 613 -14.55 -5.67 -0.05
CA ARG A 613 -15.01 -7.05 -0.29
C ARG A 613 -15.42 -7.29 -1.74
N GLU A 614 -15.71 -8.56 -2.05
CA GLU A 614 -16.38 -8.93 -3.29
C GLU A 614 -17.87 -8.55 -3.27
N LEU A 615 -18.44 -8.37 -4.47
CA LEU A 615 -19.85 -8.13 -4.66
C LEU A 615 -20.67 -9.38 -4.30
N THR A 616 -21.78 -9.17 -3.61
CA THR A 616 -22.77 -10.22 -3.34
C THR A 616 -23.57 -10.54 -4.60
N LEU A 617 -24.25 -11.70 -4.61
CA LEU A 617 -25.13 -12.09 -5.73
C LEU A 617 -26.23 -11.04 -5.99
N ASN A 618 -26.81 -10.45 -4.95
CA ASN A 618 -27.84 -9.42 -5.09
C ASN A 618 -27.28 -8.13 -5.71
N GLU A 619 -26.05 -7.76 -5.38
CA GLU A 619 -25.39 -6.60 -5.99
C GLU A 619 -25.03 -6.87 -7.45
N LEU A 620 -24.62 -8.10 -7.79
CA LEU A 620 -24.35 -8.53 -9.16
C LEU A 620 -25.59 -8.56 -10.06
N GLU A 621 -26.80 -8.68 -9.50
CA GLU A 621 -28.05 -8.50 -10.24
C GLU A 621 -28.30 -7.04 -10.64
N ILE A 622 -27.69 -6.08 -9.92
CA ILE A 622 -27.88 -4.64 -10.13
C ILE A 622 -26.77 -4.07 -11.01
N GLY A 623 -25.52 -4.42 -10.73
CA GLY A 623 -24.37 -3.87 -11.43
C GLY A 623 -23.17 -4.81 -11.44
N SER A 624 -22.04 -4.31 -11.94
CA SER A 624 -20.82 -5.08 -12.13
C SER A 624 -19.63 -4.42 -11.44
N ALA A 625 -18.57 -5.18 -11.17
CA ALA A 625 -17.30 -4.61 -10.76
C ALA A 625 -16.54 -4.04 -11.98
N SER A 626 -15.64 -3.09 -11.73
CA SER A 626 -14.57 -2.72 -12.67
C SER A 626 -13.22 -2.86 -11.98
N TYR A 627 -12.19 -3.14 -12.76
CA TYR A 627 -10.85 -3.43 -12.24
C TYR A 627 -9.85 -2.38 -12.71
N PHE A 628 -8.78 -2.23 -11.93
CA PHE A 628 -7.65 -1.38 -12.28
C PHE A 628 -7.17 -1.61 -13.73
N GLY A 629 -7.03 -0.52 -14.49
CA GLY A 629 -6.52 -0.52 -15.85
C GLY A 629 -7.54 -0.89 -16.94
N VAL A 630 -8.79 -1.19 -16.59
CA VAL A 630 -9.87 -1.37 -17.58
C VAL A 630 -10.21 -0.03 -18.21
N LEU A 631 -10.24 0.01 -19.54
CA LEU A 631 -10.60 1.18 -20.35
C LEU A 631 -11.97 0.97 -20.99
N ASP A 632 -12.90 1.88 -20.69
CA ASP A 632 -14.20 1.94 -21.34
C ASP A 632 -14.23 3.10 -22.36
N THR A 633 -14.35 2.75 -23.64
CA THR A 633 -14.39 3.72 -24.74
C THR A 633 -15.83 4.11 -25.05
N LEU A 634 -16.19 5.36 -24.74
CA LEU A 634 -17.51 5.95 -25.01
C LEU A 634 -17.59 6.52 -26.43
N ILE A 635 -16.52 7.21 -26.86
CA ILE A 635 -16.36 7.76 -28.21
C ILE A 635 -14.95 7.41 -28.68
N ALA A 636 -14.86 6.56 -29.71
CA ALA A 636 -13.60 6.18 -30.31
C ALA A 636 -12.91 7.41 -30.96
N GLY A 637 -11.59 7.48 -30.81
CA GLY A 637 -10.78 8.48 -31.51
C GLY A 637 -10.22 7.91 -32.81
N GLU A 638 -10.39 8.63 -33.93
CA GLU A 638 -9.77 8.29 -35.21
C GLU A 638 -8.38 8.93 -35.40
N GLN A 639 -8.00 9.85 -34.51
CA GLN A 639 -6.76 10.62 -34.60
C GLN A 639 -5.64 10.01 -33.77
N ASP A 640 -4.41 10.06 -34.29
CA ASP A 640 -3.20 9.78 -33.50
C ASP A 640 -2.88 10.97 -32.58
N TYR A 641 -3.49 10.97 -31.40
CA TYR A 641 -3.31 12.03 -30.40
C TYR A 641 -1.86 12.20 -29.95
N LEU A 642 -1.04 11.15 -30.00
CA LEU A 642 0.37 11.24 -29.63
C LEU A 642 1.17 12.01 -30.67
N ARG A 643 0.91 11.79 -31.96
CA ARG A 643 1.53 12.61 -33.03
C ARG A 643 1.09 14.07 -32.97
N VAL A 644 -0.16 14.34 -32.62
CA VAL A 644 -0.65 15.72 -32.42
C VAL A 644 0.13 16.40 -31.29
N ARG A 645 0.27 15.73 -30.14
CA ARG A 645 1.07 16.24 -29.01
C ARG A 645 2.56 16.39 -29.38
N ALA A 646 3.14 15.43 -30.09
CA ALA A 646 4.51 15.52 -30.59
C ALA A 646 4.70 16.73 -31.53
N ALA A 647 3.74 16.99 -32.41
CA ALA A 647 3.75 18.14 -33.31
C ALA A 647 3.69 19.47 -32.55
N TYR A 648 2.88 19.54 -31.49
CA TYR A 648 2.86 20.69 -30.59
C TYR A 648 4.23 20.89 -29.92
N TYR A 649 4.78 19.85 -29.30
CA TYR A 649 6.06 19.91 -28.60
C TYR A 649 7.22 20.32 -29.51
N VAL A 650 7.41 19.62 -30.64
CA VAL A 650 8.46 19.91 -31.63
C VAL A 650 8.26 21.30 -32.25
N GLY A 651 7.00 21.70 -32.47
CA GLY A 651 6.65 23.03 -32.96
C GLY A 651 7.03 24.15 -31.99
N THR A 652 6.82 23.95 -30.69
CA THR A 652 7.22 24.91 -29.65
C THR A 652 8.73 25.00 -29.54
N LEU A 653 9.42 23.87 -29.48
CA LEU A 653 10.89 23.81 -29.36
C LEU A 653 11.59 24.46 -30.57
N PHE A 654 11.06 24.25 -31.78
CA PHE A 654 11.62 24.79 -33.02
C PHE A 654 10.69 25.83 -33.66
N SER A 655 10.21 26.79 -32.86
CA SER A 655 9.24 27.81 -33.26
C SER A 655 9.63 28.66 -34.48
N LYS A 656 10.95 28.78 -34.77
CA LYS A 656 11.49 29.50 -35.93
C LYS A 656 11.48 28.69 -37.24
N VAL A 657 11.20 27.39 -37.17
CA VAL A 657 11.21 26.47 -38.32
C VAL A 657 9.79 26.29 -38.86
N SER A 658 9.64 26.27 -40.18
CA SER A 658 8.30 26.10 -40.78
C SER A 658 7.70 24.73 -40.50
N LYS A 659 6.37 24.65 -40.35
CA LYS A 659 5.65 23.39 -40.10
C LYS A 659 5.99 22.28 -41.11
N ASN A 660 6.20 22.65 -42.38
CA ASN A 660 6.56 21.70 -43.44
C ASN A 660 7.96 21.11 -43.24
N GLN A 661 8.91 21.89 -42.73
CA GLN A 661 10.25 21.41 -42.41
C GLN A 661 10.26 20.52 -41.16
N LEU A 662 9.37 20.76 -40.18
CA LEU A 662 9.24 19.94 -38.98
C LEU A 662 8.70 18.53 -39.26
N ARG A 663 7.94 18.34 -40.34
CA ARG A 663 7.40 17.02 -40.73
C ARG A 663 8.47 15.95 -40.86
N ILE A 664 9.70 16.32 -41.27
CA ILE A 664 10.81 15.36 -41.36
C ILE A 664 11.10 14.64 -40.04
N LEU A 665 10.86 15.31 -38.91
CA LEU A 665 10.99 14.72 -37.57
C LEU A 665 9.70 14.01 -37.15
N LEU A 666 8.54 14.60 -37.44
CA LEU A 666 7.24 14.06 -37.01
C LEU A 666 6.80 12.80 -37.76
N ASP A 667 7.30 12.57 -38.98
CA ASP A 667 7.04 11.37 -39.78
C ASP A 667 7.91 10.18 -39.34
N CYS A 668 8.82 10.37 -38.38
CA CYS A 668 9.60 9.29 -37.79
C CYS A 668 8.71 8.26 -37.04
N PRO A 669 9.21 7.02 -36.86
CA PRO A 669 8.46 5.99 -36.16
C PRO A 669 8.31 6.31 -34.66
N ILE A 670 7.14 5.95 -34.11
CA ILE A 670 6.93 5.88 -32.67
C ILE A 670 7.19 4.44 -32.25
N VAL A 671 8.12 4.24 -31.32
CA VAL A 671 8.50 2.94 -30.78
C VAL A 671 7.82 2.74 -29.44
N GLU A 672 7.22 1.57 -29.26
CA GLU A 672 6.60 1.16 -28.00
C GLU A 672 7.56 0.28 -27.22
N LEU A 673 7.70 0.56 -25.92
CA LEU A 673 8.62 -0.14 -25.03
C LEU A 673 7.88 -0.61 -23.78
N ASN A 674 8.08 -1.88 -23.44
CA ASN A 674 7.60 -2.42 -22.18
C ASN A 674 8.40 -1.88 -21.00
N ALA A 675 7.76 -1.79 -19.84
CA ALA A 675 8.42 -1.45 -18.59
C ALA A 675 9.59 -2.42 -18.28
N GLY A 676 10.71 -1.87 -17.83
CA GLY A 676 11.98 -2.57 -17.61
C GLY A 676 12.89 -2.63 -18.84
N THR A 677 12.45 -2.14 -20.01
CA THR A 677 13.27 -2.16 -21.23
C THR A 677 14.41 -1.16 -21.14
N LEU A 678 15.64 -1.64 -21.32
CA LEU A 678 16.82 -0.80 -21.45
C LEU A 678 16.79 -0.05 -22.79
N ILE A 679 16.79 1.27 -22.74
CA ILE A 679 16.70 2.13 -23.93
C ILE A 679 18.11 2.47 -24.44
N VAL A 680 18.95 2.99 -23.54
CA VAL A 680 20.35 3.34 -23.82
C VAL A 680 21.20 2.84 -22.65
N ARG A 681 22.27 2.12 -22.97
CA ARG A 681 23.24 1.62 -21.98
C ARG A 681 24.41 2.61 -21.85
N LEU A 682 24.93 2.73 -20.62
CA LEU A 682 26.23 3.35 -20.35
C LEU A 682 27.28 2.93 -21.39
N ASP A 683 28.04 3.90 -21.89
CA ASP A 683 29.16 3.73 -22.86
C ASP A 683 28.84 3.21 -24.26
N ARG A 684 27.57 3.08 -24.63
CA ARG A 684 27.15 2.80 -26.02
C ARG A 684 26.86 4.10 -26.77
N VAL A 685 27.41 4.22 -27.98
CA VAL A 685 27.00 5.25 -28.93
C VAL A 685 25.56 4.97 -29.35
N CYS A 686 24.69 5.97 -29.25
CA CYS A 686 23.31 5.85 -29.65
C CYS A 686 23.13 6.33 -31.09
N ASP A 687 22.69 5.44 -31.99
CA ASP A 687 22.43 5.81 -33.39
C ASP A 687 21.11 6.58 -33.58
N HIS A 688 20.33 6.72 -32.51
CA HIS A 688 19.03 7.37 -32.49
C HIS A 688 18.91 8.35 -31.32
N ILE A 689 18.12 9.40 -31.52
CA ILE A 689 17.64 10.32 -30.51
C ILE A 689 16.15 10.03 -30.32
N TYR A 690 15.73 9.87 -29.07
CA TYR A 690 14.32 9.64 -28.76
C TYR A 690 13.70 10.84 -28.06
N ILE A 691 12.40 11.07 -28.28
CA ILE A 691 11.58 12.01 -27.51
C ILE A 691 10.51 11.19 -26.78
N VAL A 692 10.39 11.37 -25.46
CA VAL A 692 9.35 10.73 -24.65
C VAL A 692 7.99 11.33 -24.98
N LEU A 693 7.07 10.52 -25.51
CA LEU A 693 5.70 10.96 -25.85
C LEU A 693 4.65 10.52 -24.85
N SER A 694 4.89 9.41 -24.14
CA SER A 694 4.05 8.92 -23.04
C SER A 694 4.80 7.90 -22.19
N GLY A 695 4.42 7.79 -20.93
CA GLY A 695 5.04 6.92 -19.93
C GLY A 695 6.32 7.51 -19.34
N THR A 696 6.88 6.78 -18.38
CA THR A 696 7.95 7.27 -17.51
C THR A 696 9.26 6.54 -17.83
N VAL A 697 10.32 7.30 -18.04
CA VAL A 697 11.68 6.79 -18.28
C VAL A 697 12.59 7.25 -17.15
N ALA A 698 13.41 6.36 -16.60
CA ALA A 698 14.44 6.72 -15.63
C ALA A 698 15.80 6.94 -16.31
N TYR A 699 16.50 7.98 -15.86
CA TYR A 699 17.90 8.26 -16.12
C TYR A 699 18.74 7.88 -14.90
N ILE A 700 19.77 7.07 -15.11
CA ILE A 700 20.61 6.51 -14.05
C ILE A 700 22.07 6.82 -14.34
N ASP A 701 22.72 7.51 -13.42
CA ASP A 701 24.18 7.70 -13.39
C ASP A 701 24.70 7.28 -12.01
N ALA A 702 25.17 6.05 -11.93
CA ALA A 702 25.66 5.45 -10.69
C ALA A 702 26.94 6.13 -10.17
N ALA A 703 27.77 6.70 -11.06
CA ALA A 703 29.02 7.35 -10.65
C ALA A 703 28.76 8.64 -9.87
N ASN A 704 27.74 9.39 -10.31
CA ASN A 704 27.31 10.64 -9.65
C ASN A 704 26.09 10.45 -8.73
N ARG A 705 25.65 9.20 -8.50
CA ARG A 705 24.48 8.85 -7.67
C ARG A 705 23.18 9.54 -8.11
N VAL A 706 23.00 9.75 -9.41
CA VAL A 706 21.79 10.37 -9.98
C VAL A 706 20.81 9.28 -10.41
N HIS A 707 19.56 9.40 -9.98
CA HIS A 707 18.45 8.56 -10.39
C HIS A 707 17.19 9.42 -10.52
N ASN A 708 16.88 9.83 -11.75
CA ASN A 708 15.81 10.78 -12.04
C ASN A 708 14.82 10.20 -13.04
N THR A 709 13.55 10.60 -12.92
CA THR A 709 12.53 10.33 -13.95
C THR A 709 12.48 11.45 -14.98
N LEU A 710 12.16 11.09 -16.21
CA LEU A 710 12.07 11.99 -17.36
C LEU A 710 10.61 12.24 -17.69
N ALA A 711 10.21 13.50 -17.58
CA ALA A 711 8.89 13.97 -17.98
C ALA A 711 8.70 13.90 -19.51
N TYR A 712 7.44 14.02 -19.93
CA TYR A 712 7.01 14.18 -21.33
C TYR A 712 7.86 15.23 -22.08
N GLY A 713 8.18 14.92 -23.33
CA GLY A 713 9.00 15.77 -24.21
C GLY A 713 10.51 15.63 -23.96
N SER A 714 10.95 14.97 -22.89
CA SER A 714 12.37 14.77 -22.63
C SER A 714 13.07 14.03 -23.77
N PHE A 715 14.29 14.46 -24.07
CA PHE A 715 15.16 13.77 -25.00
C PHE A 715 15.95 12.64 -24.33
N ILE A 716 16.18 11.57 -25.07
CA ILE A 716 17.07 10.46 -24.72
C ILE A 716 18.12 10.31 -25.83
N GLY A 717 19.39 10.19 -25.43
CA GLY A 717 20.50 10.02 -26.38
C GLY A 717 20.92 11.31 -27.10
N ILE A 718 20.38 12.48 -26.72
CA ILE A 718 20.71 13.76 -27.35
C ILE A 718 22.19 14.17 -27.14
N GLN A 719 22.88 13.59 -26.15
CA GLN A 719 24.30 13.85 -25.92
C GLN A 719 25.18 13.44 -27.11
N THR A 720 24.72 12.60 -28.02
CA THR A 720 25.46 12.25 -29.25
C THR A 720 25.67 13.43 -30.19
N LEU A 721 25.00 14.56 -29.95
CA LEU A 721 25.22 15.82 -30.67
C LEU A 721 26.42 16.60 -30.13
N LEU A 722 26.93 16.27 -28.94
CA LEU A 722 28.15 16.83 -28.38
C LEU A 722 29.35 16.04 -28.91
N ASN A 723 30.44 16.72 -29.26
CA ASN A 723 31.68 16.07 -29.71
C ASN A 723 32.21 15.08 -28.65
N ASP A 724 33.06 14.12 -29.06
CA ASP A 724 33.59 12.98 -28.27
C ASP A 724 34.19 13.30 -26.88
N SER A 725 34.35 14.58 -26.51
CA SER A 725 34.91 15.07 -25.25
C SER A 725 33.92 15.18 -24.09
N CYS A 726 32.60 14.97 -24.30
CA CYS A 726 31.60 15.07 -23.23
C CYS A 726 31.03 13.69 -22.86
N LEU A 727 31.78 12.94 -22.04
CA LEU A 727 31.33 11.68 -21.44
C LEU A 727 30.41 11.95 -20.24
N ASP A 728 29.21 12.45 -20.52
CA ASP A 728 28.06 12.27 -19.64
C ASP A 728 27.13 11.21 -20.23
N ARG A 729 27.46 9.94 -19.99
CA ARG A 729 26.68 8.81 -20.49
C ARG A 729 25.96 8.19 -19.30
N GLY A 730 24.68 8.47 -19.12
CA GLY A 730 23.88 7.69 -18.18
C GLY A 730 23.17 6.53 -18.86
N THR A 731 22.52 5.70 -18.06
CA THR A 731 21.65 4.61 -18.52
C THR A 731 20.20 5.06 -18.51
N TYR A 732 19.47 4.73 -19.57
CA TYR A 732 18.05 5.05 -19.70
C TYR A 732 17.22 3.77 -19.71
N ILE A 733 16.21 3.67 -18.85
CA ILE A 733 15.34 2.50 -18.71
C ILE A 733 13.88 2.93 -18.66
N ALA A 734 13.01 2.22 -19.39
CA ALA A 734 11.57 2.43 -19.29
C ALA A 734 11.08 1.95 -17.92
N VAL A 735 10.47 2.83 -17.11
CA VAL A 735 9.90 2.49 -15.80
C VAL A 735 8.49 1.92 -15.96
N SER A 736 7.73 2.51 -16.88
CA SER A 736 6.40 2.07 -17.29
C SER A 736 6.36 1.70 -18.77
N HIS A 737 5.18 1.40 -19.30
CA HIS A 737 5.02 1.26 -20.75
C HIS A 737 5.22 2.64 -21.40
N CYS A 738 6.18 2.75 -22.30
CA CYS A 738 6.56 4.03 -22.91
C CYS A 738 6.33 4.05 -24.41
N ARG A 739 5.99 5.23 -24.93
CA ARG A 739 5.96 5.50 -26.37
C ARG A 739 6.94 6.63 -26.70
N LEU A 740 7.87 6.35 -27.61
CA LEU A 740 8.98 7.25 -27.92
C LEU A 740 9.01 7.59 -29.42
N LEU A 741 9.12 8.85 -29.78
CA LEU A 741 9.45 9.23 -31.16
C LEU A 741 10.92 8.93 -31.41
N SER A 742 11.24 8.04 -32.36
CA SER A 742 12.61 7.60 -32.64
C SER A 742 13.16 8.26 -33.91
N ILE A 743 14.18 9.10 -33.76
CA ILE A 743 14.78 9.88 -34.83
C ILE A 743 16.23 9.43 -34.99
N SER A 744 16.68 9.06 -36.19
CA SER A 744 18.10 8.73 -36.37
C SER A 744 19.00 9.96 -36.08
N SER A 745 20.13 9.76 -35.40
CA SER A 745 21.04 10.86 -35.05
C SER A 745 21.56 11.60 -36.28
N ARG A 746 21.71 10.90 -37.42
CA ARG A 746 22.07 11.50 -38.72
C ARG A 746 20.98 12.43 -39.26
N LEU A 747 19.72 12.02 -39.18
CA LEU A 747 18.59 12.83 -39.63
C LEU A 747 18.40 14.07 -38.75
N PHE A 748 18.54 13.92 -37.44
CA PHE A 748 18.42 15.03 -36.50
C PHE A 748 19.54 16.05 -36.72
N ASN A 749 20.80 15.60 -36.88
CA ASN A 749 21.93 16.46 -37.25
C ASN A 749 21.68 17.21 -38.56
N TYR A 750 21.26 16.51 -39.62
CA TYR A 750 20.91 17.14 -40.90
C TYR A 750 19.81 18.20 -40.74
N PHE A 751 18.78 17.92 -39.94
CA PHE A 751 17.71 18.88 -39.65
C PHE A 751 18.25 20.14 -38.95
N LEU A 752 19.11 19.97 -37.94
CA LEU A 752 19.69 21.10 -37.21
C LEU A 752 20.62 21.94 -38.09
N GLU A 753 21.50 21.31 -38.87
CA GLU A 753 22.42 22.00 -39.79
C GLU A 753 21.64 22.79 -40.85
N LYS A 754 20.65 22.16 -41.48
CA LYS A 754 19.83 22.80 -42.53
C LYS A 754 19.10 24.05 -42.04
N ASN A 755 18.72 24.08 -40.77
CA ASN A 755 18.01 25.21 -40.15
C ASN A 755 18.93 26.13 -39.33
N GLN A 756 20.26 25.91 -39.35
CA GLN A 756 21.25 26.69 -38.60
C GLN A 756 21.02 26.68 -37.07
N LEU A 757 20.62 25.54 -36.53
CA LEU A 757 20.27 25.35 -35.11
C LEU A 757 21.28 24.50 -34.33
N LEU A 758 22.29 23.92 -34.97
CA LEU A 758 23.19 22.96 -34.35
C LEU A 758 23.94 23.56 -33.14
N ASP A 759 24.62 24.69 -33.33
CA ASP A 759 25.40 25.34 -32.27
C ASP A 759 24.52 25.77 -31.09
N SER A 760 23.34 26.35 -31.37
CA SER A 760 22.39 26.72 -30.32
C SER A 760 21.90 25.51 -29.54
N MET A 761 21.61 24.38 -30.21
CA MET A 761 21.16 23.17 -29.53
C MET A 761 22.27 22.56 -28.67
N GLN A 762 23.53 22.53 -29.12
CA GLN A 762 24.65 22.06 -28.32
C GLN A 762 24.83 22.87 -27.03
N GLN A 763 24.66 24.21 -27.10
CA GLN A 763 24.68 25.07 -25.93
C GLN A 763 23.53 24.78 -24.96
N ILE A 764 22.30 24.62 -25.48
CA ILE A 764 21.12 24.28 -24.67
C ILE A 764 21.34 22.94 -23.95
N ILE A 765 21.75 21.89 -24.67
CA ILE A 765 21.98 20.55 -24.11
C ILE A 765 23.00 20.59 -22.97
N THR A 766 24.11 21.32 -23.15
CA THR A 766 25.16 21.45 -22.13
C THR A 766 24.60 22.04 -20.84
N LYS A 767 23.85 23.14 -20.94
CA LYS A 767 23.27 23.83 -19.77
C LYS A 767 22.16 23.01 -19.10
N VAL A 768 21.26 22.42 -19.89
CA VAL A 768 20.18 21.56 -19.38
C VAL A 768 20.74 20.33 -18.67
N SER A 769 21.84 19.76 -19.17
CA SER A 769 22.47 18.58 -18.53
C SER A 769 22.95 18.89 -17.12
N PHE A 770 23.50 20.09 -16.88
CA PHE A 770 23.83 20.54 -15.53
C PHE A 770 22.58 20.62 -14.64
N LEU A 771 21.53 21.35 -15.06
CA LEU A 771 20.30 21.47 -14.27
C LEU A 771 19.70 20.11 -13.93
N ARG A 772 19.68 19.18 -14.89
CA ARG A 772 19.14 17.82 -14.71
C ARG A 772 19.84 17.00 -13.66
N ARG A 773 21.09 17.30 -13.31
CA ARG A 773 21.85 16.59 -12.28
C ARG A 773 21.60 17.14 -10.87
N THR A 774 20.95 18.30 -10.76
CA THR A 774 20.64 18.92 -9.47
C THR A 774 19.36 18.34 -8.87
N TRP A 775 19.27 18.32 -7.53
CA TRP A 775 18.05 17.90 -6.82
C TRP A 775 16.82 18.72 -7.24
N LEU A 776 17.02 20.04 -7.43
CA LEU A 776 15.94 20.98 -7.64
C LEU A 776 15.29 20.85 -9.02
N PHE A 777 16.10 20.59 -10.06
CA PHE A 777 15.64 20.60 -11.45
C PHE A 777 15.70 19.23 -12.15
N GLY A 778 16.16 18.18 -11.46
CA GLY A 778 16.47 16.89 -12.07
C GLY A 778 15.28 15.99 -12.41
N GLU A 779 14.15 16.16 -11.74
CA GLU A 779 13.03 15.23 -11.75
C GLU A 779 11.73 15.96 -12.12
N GLU A 780 10.88 15.32 -12.94
CA GLU A 780 9.54 15.80 -13.33
C GLU A 780 9.45 17.23 -13.90
N ILE A 781 10.55 17.77 -14.42
CA ILE A 781 10.58 19.03 -15.18
C ILE A 781 10.76 18.74 -16.67
N THR A 782 9.85 19.26 -17.49
CA THR A 782 9.91 19.10 -18.94
C THR A 782 11.10 19.83 -19.53
N PHE A 783 11.60 19.32 -20.67
CA PHE A 783 12.73 19.94 -21.36
C PHE A 783 12.44 21.38 -21.80
N LEU A 784 11.20 21.70 -22.19
CA LEU A 784 10.80 23.07 -22.55
C LEU A 784 10.89 24.01 -21.35
N THR A 785 10.45 23.58 -20.17
CA THR A 785 10.57 24.38 -18.95
C THR A 785 12.04 24.62 -18.61
N LEU A 786 12.90 23.59 -18.66
CA LEU A 786 14.35 23.75 -18.45
C LEU A 786 15.00 24.68 -19.48
N GLU A 787 14.60 24.60 -20.75
CA GLU A 787 15.12 25.46 -21.82
C GLU A 787 14.72 26.92 -21.60
N SER A 788 13.46 27.18 -21.26
CA SER A 788 12.98 28.53 -20.94
C SER A 788 13.68 29.15 -19.73
N MET A 789 14.18 28.36 -18.78
CA MET A 789 14.95 28.87 -17.65
C MET A 789 16.33 29.41 -18.07
N LEU A 790 16.89 28.92 -19.18
CA LEU A 790 18.26 29.24 -19.57
C LEU A 790 18.47 30.73 -19.87
N GLU A 791 17.39 31.44 -20.24
CA GLU A 791 17.43 32.89 -20.48
C GLU A 791 17.70 33.71 -19.21
N TYR A 792 17.44 33.13 -18.03
CA TYR A 792 17.59 33.80 -16.74
C TYR A 792 18.89 33.46 -15.99
N ILE A 793 19.66 32.49 -16.50
CA ILE A 793 20.88 31.99 -15.86
C ILE A 793 21.99 33.04 -15.90
N GLN A 794 22.63 33.25 -14.74
CA GLN A 794 23.86 34.01 -14.59
C GLN A 794 24.96 33.14 -13.97
N TYR A 795 26.16 33.19 -14.52
CA TYR A 795 27.32 32.45 -14.00
C TYR A 795 28.18 33.37 -13.13
N HIS A 796 28.65 32.84 -12.00
CA HIS A 796 29.52 33.54 -11.07
C HIS A 796 30.74 32.66 -10.78
N GLN A 797 31.92 33.27 -10.80
CA GLN A 797 33.18 32.66 -10.39
C GLN A 797 33.61 33.36 -9.11
N CYS A 798 33.63 32.62 -8.00
CA CYS A 798 33.93 33.17 -6.69
C CYS A 798 35.24 32.60 -6.15
N ASP A 799 36.01 33.44 -5.48
CA ASP A 799 37.28 33.06 -4.88
C ASP A 799 37.09 32.53 -3.44
N ARG A 800 38.05 31.76 -2.96
CA ARG A 800 38.03 31.22 -1.59
C ARG A 800 37.91 32.35 -0.55
N GLY A 801 36.98 32.19 0.38
CA GLY A 801 36.72 33.13 1.47
C GLY A 801 35.79 34.29 1.09
N GLU A 802 35.37 34.40 -0.17
CA GLU A 802 34.31 35.33 -0.57
C GLU A 802 32.99 34.97 0.15
N ILE A 803 32.25 36.00 0.58
CA ILE A 803 31.00 35.82 1.32
C ILE A 803 29.85 36.37 0.49
N ILE A 804 28.85 35.54 0.24
CA ILE A 804 27.57 35.96 -0.32
C ILE A 804 26.63 36.21 0.86
N HIS A 805 26.23 37.48 1.00
CA HIS A 805 25.25 37.90 1.99
C HIS A 805 23.84 37.58 1.47
N ALA A 806 23.19 36.59 2.09
CA ALA A 806 21.83 36.24 1.74
C ALA A 806 20.87 37.06 2.62
N ASN A 807 20.57 38.29 2.21
CA ASN A 807 19.54 39.07 2.88
C ASN A 807 18.93 40.16 1.97
N PRO A 808 17.61 40.11 1.74
CA PRO A 808 17.00 39.06 0.92
C PRO A 808 17.65 39.03 -0.47
N THR A 809 18.02 37.84 -0.96
CA THR A 809 18.50 37.69 -2.34
C THR A 809 17.32 37.50 -3.28
N ASP A 810 17.19 38.35 -4.29
CA ASP A 810 16.24 38.15 -5.40
C ASP A 810 16.59 36.93 -6.28
N ARG A 811 17.59 36.14 -5.89
CA ARG A 811 18.19 35.06 -6.67
C ARG A 811 18.45 33.81 -5.82
N LEU A 812 18.24 32.68 -6.47
CA LEU A 812 18.63 31.35 -6.03
C LEU A 812 19.99 31.00 -6.65
N TYR A 813 20.88 30.35 -5.90
CA TYR A 813 22.22 29.94 -6.34
C TYR A 813 22.36 28.42 -6.31
N LEU A 814 22.84 27.83 -7.41
CA LEU A 814 23.23 26.44 -7.57
C LEU A 814 24.75 26.34 -7.60
N ILE A 815 25.31 25.35 -6.92
CA ILE A 815 26.75 25.11 -6.88
C ILE A 815 27.12 24.19 -8.06
N GLU A 816 27.86 24.72 -9.04
CA GLU A 816 28.33 23.93 -10.18
C GLU A 816 29.58 23.13 -9.83
N THR A 817 30.56 23.78 -9.19
CA THR A 817 31.78 23.14 -8.68
C THR A 817 32.25 23.79 -7.39
N GLY A 818 32.85 23.01 -6.49
CA GLY A 818 33.38 23.47 -5.22
C GLY A 818 32.38 23.27 -4.06
N SER A 819 32.63 23.93 -2.94
CA SER A 819 31.83 23.81 -1.73
C SER A 819 31.63 25.16 -1.01
N VAL A 820 30.47 25.31 -0.37
CA VAL A 820 30.01 26.55 0.27
C VAL A 820 29.63 26.29 1.71
N GLU A 821 30.22 27.02 2.65
CA GLU A 821 29.92 26.91 4.08
C GLU A 821 28.74 27.82 4.45
N TRP A 822 27.76 27.24 5.14
CA TRP A 822 26.68 27.99 5.79
C TRP A 822 27.14 28.44 7.17
N LEU A 823 27.08 29.75 7.42
CA LEU A 823 27.50 30.34 8.69
C LEU A 823 26.29 30.81 9.49
N ASN A 824 26.26 30.47 10.79
CA ASN A 824 25.27 31.01 11.72
C ASN A 824 25.52 32.51 12.02
N SER A 825 24.64 33.13 12.79
CA SER A 825 24.75 34.54 13.19
C SER A 825 26.01 34.85 14.01
N PHE A 826 26.68 33.83 14.57
CA PHE A 826 27.95 33.93 15.29
C PHE A 826 29.18 33.68 14.40
N GLY A 827 28.99 33.38 13.11
CA GLY A 827 30.06 33.10 12.15
C GLY A 827 30.65 31.69 12.23
N GLU A 828 29.99 30.77 12.93
CA GLU A 828 30.38 29.37 13.02
C GLU A 828 29.75 28.57 11.87
N VAL A 829 30.44 27.53 11.40
CA VAL A 829 29.97 26.68 10.30
C VAL A 829 29.01 25.63 10.85
N GLU A 830 27.74 25.68 10.45
CA GLU A 830 26.77 24.64 10.81
C GLU A 830 26.83 23.45 9.84
N PHE A 831 26.92 23.75 8.53
CA PHE A 831 27.04 22.71 7.50
C PHE A 831 27.70 23.25 6.23
N THR A 832 28.17 22.32 5.38
CA THR A 832 28.84 22.64 4.11
C THR A 832 28.06 22.05 2.95
N LEU A 833 27.63 22.93 2.04
CA LEU A 833 26.98 22.59 0.80
C LEU A 833 28.01 22.18 -0.27
N GLN A 834 27.66 21.19 -1.07
CA GLN A 834 28.49 20.57 -2.10
C GLN A 834 27.97 20.90 -3.51
N ALA A 835 28.77 20.57 -4.53
CA ALA A 835 28.35 20.66 -5.92
C ALA A 835 27.03 19.89 -6.18
N GLY A 836 26.11 20.52 -6.91
CA GLY A 836 24.75 20.04 -7.16
C GLY A 836 23.70 20.52 -6.14
N GLU A 837 24.12 21.06 -5.00
CA GLU A 837 23.24 21.66 -4.00
C GLU A 837 23.00 23.16 -4.26
N PHE A 838 22.10 23.76 -3.47
CA PHE A 838 21.62 25.12 -3.68
C PHE A 838 21.45 25.92 -2.39
N PHE A 839 21.43 27.24 -2.52
CA PHE A 839 21.13 28.18 -1.45
C PHE A 839 20.44 29.47 -1.97
N GLY A 840 19.93 30.28 -1.05
CA GLY A 840 19.20 31.52 -1.37
C GLY A 840 17.67 31.39 -1.32
N GLU A 841 17.17 30.28 -0.78
CA GLU A 841 15.73 30.01 -0.59
C GLU A 841 15.13 30.69 0.65
N ALA A 842 15.96 31.19 1.57
CA ALA A 842 15.51 31.74 2.85
C ALA A 842 14.96 33.17 2.72
N HIS A 843 13.71 33.37 3.18
CA HIS A 843 13.12 34.71 3.38
C HIS A 843 13.06 35.14 4.86
N TYR A 844 13.28 34.21 5.80
CA TYR A 844 12.88 34.37 7.21
C TYR A 844 13.91 33.92 8.25
N VAL A 845 15.13 33.58 7.84
CA VAL A 845 16.21 33.23 8.80
C VAL A 845 17.07 34.47 9.04
N ASP A 846 17.43 34.73 10.30
CA ASP A 846 18.40 35.76 10.68
C ASP A 846 19.64 35.73 9.77
N ILE A 847 20.20 36.91 9.50
CA ILE A 847 21.30 37.20 8.54
C ILE A 847 22.18 35.97 8.26
N VAL A 848 21.97 35.34 7.09
CA VAL A 848 22.72 34.17 6.68
C VAL A 848 23.92 34.59 5.82
N HIS A 849 25.10 34.08 6.17
CA HIS A 849 26.32 34.27 5.39
C HIS A 849 26.76 32.94 4.76
N TYR A 850 26.97 32.96 3.44
CA TYR A 850 27.50 31.82 2.71
C TYR A 850 28.95 32.11 2.34
N ARG A 851 29.91 31.37 2.90
CA ARG A 851 31.34 31.55 2.62
C ARG A 851 31.83 30.50 1.64
N MET A 852 32.53 30.93 0.59
CA MET A 852 33.14 30.00 -0.36
C MET A 852 34.31 29.28 0.32
N ALA A 853 34.20 27.96 0.50
CA ALA A 853 35.24 27.17 1.17
C ALA A 853 36.51 27.04 0.31
N GLU A 854 36.33 27.11 -1.01
CA GLU A 854 37.35 27.01 -2.06
C GLU A 854 36.98 27.90 -3.25
N GLY A 855 37.66 27.75 -4.40
CA GLY A 855 37.24 28.43 -5.64
C GLY A 855 35.95 27.79 -6.17
N VAL A 856 34.85 28.54 -6.19
CA VAL A 856 33.51 28.02 -6.45
C VAL A 856 32.96 28.60 -7.76
N LYS A 857 32.25 27.76 -8.52
CA LYS A 857 31.42 28.20 -9.65
C LYS A 857 29.96 28.11 -9.27
N LEU A 858 29.23 29.20 -9.44
CA LEU A 858 27.81 29.28 -9.13
C LEU A 858 27.00 29.61 -10.38
N VAL A 859 25.80 29.06 -10.43
CA VAL A 859 24.76 29.40 -11.39
C VAL A 859 23.61 30.03 -10.60
N SER A 860 23.16 31.24 -10.96
CA SER A 860 22.05 31.88 -10.26
C SER A 860 20.85 32.18 -11.16
N LEU A 861 19.66 32.06 -10.57
CA LEU A 861 18.34 32.19 -11.20
C LEU A 861 17.46 33.15 -10.37
N PRO A 862 16.57 33.95 -10.98
CA PRO A 862 15.62 34.79 -10.24
C PRO A 862 14.69 33.95 -9.37
N LEU A 863 14.64 34.26 -8.08
CA LEU A 863 13.90 33.47 -7.10
C LEU A 863 12.39 33.46 -7.38
N GLU A 864 11.83 34.64 -7.70
CA GLU A 864 10.40 34.80 -8.02
C GLU A 864 9.95 33.86 -9.16
N LYS A 865 10.76 33.73 -10.20
CA LYS A 865 10.47 32.86 -11.35
C LYS A 865 10.52 31.38 -10.96
N MET A 866 11.47 30.99 -10.11
CA MET A 866 11.59 29.60 -9.63
C MET A 866 10.41 29.22 -8.75
N GLN A 867 9.92 30.16 -7.93
CA GLN A 867 8.75 29.93 -7.07
C GLN A 867 7.40 29.85 -7.82
N GLN A 868 7.37 30.16 -9.12
CA GLN A 868 6.18 29.98 -9.97
C GLN A 868 6.04 28.54 -10.48
N ILE A 869 7.10 27.73 -10.35
CA ILE A 869 7.14 26.35 -10.82
C ILE A 869 6.83 25.43 -9.63
N PRO A 870 5.68 24.72 -9.64
CA PRO A 870 5.17 24.02 -8.46
C PRO A 870 6.16 23.06 -7.81
N ILE A 871 6.78 22.17 -8.58
CA ILE A 871 7.76 21.20 -8.04
C ILE A 871 9.01 21.88 -7.47
N VAL A 872 9.51 22.95 -8.10
CA VAL A 872 10.70 23.68 -7.66
C VAL A 872 10.40 24.36 -6.32
N TYR A 873 9.26 25.03 -6.23
CA TYR A 873 8.80 25.64 -4.97
C TYR A 873 8.62 24.61 -3.86
N TRP A 874 8.01 23.47 -4.17
CA TRP A 874 7.83 22.37 -3.22
C TRP A 874 9.15 21.81 -2.68
N LYS A 875 10.11 21.54 -3.57
CA LYS A 875 11.46 21.07 -3.18
C LYS A 875 12.21 22.10 -2.34
N MET A 876 12.03 23.39 -2.61
CA MET A 876 12.59 24.45 -1.77
C MET A 876 11.99 24.45 -0.35
N LEU A 877 10.68 24.29 -0.22
CA LEU A 877 10.02 24.18 1.10
C LEU A 877 10.52 22.95 1.87
N GLU A 878 10.68 21.80 1.20
CA GLU A 878 11.24 20.59 1.80
C GLU A 878 12.67 20.83 2.33
N THR A 879 13.55 21.39 1.51
CA THR A 879 14.94 21.68 1.90
C THR A 879 15.00 22.68 3.05
N MET A 880 14.17 23.73 3.01
CA MET A 880 14.08 24.74 4.08
C MET A 880 13.62 24.10 5.41
N SER A 881 12.58 23.25 5.38
CA SER A 881 12.09 22.55 6.57
C SER A 881 13.15 21.64 7.19
N LYS A 882 13.88 20.89 6.35
CA LYS A 882 14.99 20.02 6.79
C LYS A 882 16.13 20.82 7.44
N ARG A 883 16.55 21.93 6.82
CA ARG A 883 17.61 22.82 7.35
C ARG A 883 17.20 23.42 8.68
N ASN A 884 15.98 23.94 8.79
CA ASN A 884 15.47 24.49 10.06
C ASN A 884 15.47 23.43 11.17
N LYS A 885 15.02 22.20 10.89
CA LYS A 885 14.98 21.13 11.89
C LYS A 885 16.36 20.67 12.35
N ALA A 886 17.36 20.69 11.49
CA ALA A 886 18.75 20.38 11.87
C ALA A 886 19.38 21.49 12.72
N LEU A 887 18.96 22.75 12.56
CA LEU A 887 19.46 23.88 13.35
C LEU A 887 18.90 23.93 14.78
N PHE A 888 17.70 23.37 15.01
CA PHE A 888 17.02 23.37 16.31
C PHE A 888 16.95 21.97 16.96
N SER A 889 17.73 21.00 16.47
CA SER A 889 17.73 19.60 16.95
C SER A 889 18.66 19.34 18.12
#